data_AF-A0A7C5HNF6-F1
#
_entry.id   AF-A0A7C5HNF6-F1
#
_cell.length_a   1.000
_cell.length_b   1.000
_cell.length_c   1.000
_cell.angle_alpha   90.00
_cell.angle_beta   90.00
_cell.angle_gamma   90.00
#
_symmetry.space_group_name_H-M   'P 1'
#
loop_
_entity.id
_entity.type
_entity.pdbx_description
1 polymer ?
#
loop_
_entity_poly.entity_id
_entity_poly.type
_entity_poly.pdbx_seq_one_letter_code
_entity_poly.pdbx_strand_id
1 'polypeptide(L)'
;MKKYYVLFFLLSNFILLSQTSIYEIQYTEIPGSEGTYPSPLFEQYIITGGIVSGINFDTDHYFITSSTGGAWNGIYIYDNEHTPAIGDSIIVYGQIWEYHGFTEIRDISSFEIISSNNPLPLSALVNTNDINLQEAYESVLIKVEDITVFSGYNEWSEWQVDDGSGECYIGPGFFNLEEMGFPLFENYPFNSITGIVSYSWGYFLLHPRNINDFNSDPGGHIFSTNSENIYGEYNFEIPVLISFLEESANINSYQLDFEFDPEIVNYSGFDENGTLSENGTVTDQIVGNEVTIDFTGSFSFSGIEPLINLSFNALNSGDADIELLSADINEMEVSYLSSGQIGVIIENNPIGDTLTVIQRPLLNIPAIVIPGQAMEIVCLAPESTTDWSAELIHNENTLSLNINGEVFDTSRQRWFLTTIIPEPEIFELYDLKVTASGDIEDITANAVQIIHEIKNEYYFIHITDTHLPTHLFYPDEETLTDTSEIVDFREVINDINLINPEFVLFTGDLVNEGELEDFENRRYFTKAQRLMKELEVPVYLVSGNHDLGGWSDTPPPQGTARRNWWRFFGWNWLSDPPDIEPYYTQDYSFDYGSVHFVGMEAYLNYDYYMYDIYGYESFIPSQIVWLEEDLQEAAESEAKVLFYHYDFSEQIDLSDLEVDMALWGHIHSDDGNINSHPYNLATDNVCDGDRAYRLIRVNDSELDPQYTSHAGLNGENLNITFYPSNEGIADSVSAIIENQQNLDF
;
A
#
# COMPACT_ATOMS: atom_id res chain seq x y z
N MET A 1 54.86 70.59 22.30
CA MET A 1 54.92 69.16 21.95
C MET A 1 53.51 68.68 21.68
N LYS A 2 53.15 68.53 20.40
CA LYS A 2 51.82 68.16 19.92
C LYS A 2 51.81 66.65 19.62
N LYS A 3 50.81 65.95 20.14
CA LYS A 3 50.55 64.53 19.90
C LYS A 3 49.89 64.36 18.52
N TYR A 4 50.40 63.45 17.70
CA TYR A 4 49.79 63.03 16.45
C TYR A 4 49.04 61.71 16.69
N TYR A 5 47.75 61.68 16.33
CA TYR A 5 46.99 60.46 16.16
C TYR A 5 47.28 59.91 14.76
N VAL A 6 47.67 58.64 14.68
CA VAL A 6 47.81 57.90 13.41
C VAL A 6 46.51 57.15 13.19
N LEU A 7 45.81 57.50 12.11
CA LEU A 7 44.62 56.82 11.62
C LEU A 7 45.07 55.65 10.73
N PHE A 8 44.70 54.43 11.08
CA PHE A 8 44.90 53.24 10.24
C PHE A 8 43.74 53.16 9.24
N PHE A 9 44.03 53.32 7.94
CA PHE A 9 43.10 53.01 6.86
C PHE A 9 43.26 51.51 6.54
N LEU A 10 42.24 50.71 6.87
CA LEU A 10 42.06 49.37 6.29
C LEU A 10 41.46 49.57 4.90
N LEU A 11 42.27 49.39 3.84
CA LEU A 11 41.73 49.04 2.53
C LEU A 11 41.45 47.54 2.55
N SER A 12 40.19 47.15 2.67
CA SER A 12 39.75 45.83 2.21
C SER A 12 39.81 45.83 0.69
N ASN A 13 40.68 45.00 0.12
CA ASN A 13 40.59 44.67 -1.30
C ASN A 13 39.32 43.84 -1.48
N PHE A 14 38.25 44.46 -1.97
CA PHE A 14 37.20 43.71 -2.67
C PHE A 14 37.86 43.13 -3.93
N ILE A 15 38.27 41.86 -3.86
CA ILE A 15 38.44 41.07 -5.07
C ILE A 15 37.00 40.83 -5.53
N LEU A 16 36.56 41.60 -6.54
CA LEU A 16 35.43 41.22 -7.37
C LEU A 16 35.84 39.89 -8.02
N LEU A 17 35.43 38.77 -7.44
CA LEU A 17 35.42 37.50 -8.16
C LEU A 17 34.44 37.70 -9.31
N SER A 18 34.94 37.61 -10.54
CA SER A 18 34.09 37.64 -11.73
C SER A 18 33.20 36.41 -11.68
N GLN A 19 31.89 36.60 -11.85
CA GLN A 19 30.97 35.49 -12.06
C GLN A 19 31.38 34.76 -13.35
N THR A 20 31.46 33.43 -13.27
CA THR A 20 31.71 32.56 -14.43
C THR A 20 30.36 32.29 -15.09
N SER A 21 30.27 32.47 -16.40
CA SER A 21 29.02 32.20 -17.12
C SER A 21 28.76 30.70 -17.26
N ILE A 22 27.49 30.30 -17.35
CA ILE A 22 27.11 28.89 -17.57
C ILE A 22 27.78 28.35 -18.84
N TYR A 23 27.84 29.15 -19.91
CA TYR A 23 28.54 28.79 -21.14
C TYR A 23 30.03 28.47 -20.93
N GLU A 24 30.73 29.20 -20.06
CA GLU A 24 32.15 28.92 -19.75
C GLU A 24 32.33 27.65 -18.90
N ILE A 25 31.30 27.23 -18.17
CA ILE A 25 31.28 25.97 -17.43
C ILE A 25 31.01 24.81 -18.38
N GLN A 26 30.06 24.98 -19.30
CA GLN A 26 29.52 23.91 -20.13
C GLN A 26 30.32 23.69 -21.44
N TYR A 27 30.72 24.75 -22.14
CA TYR A 27 31.31 24.62 -23.47
C TYR A 27 32.73 24.04 -23.48
N THR A 28 32.92 22.97 -24.24
CA THR A 28 34.23 22.40 -24.55
C THR A 28 34.23 21.69 -25.91
N GLU A 29 35.39 21.65 -26.56
CA GLU A 29 35.64 20.86 -27.78
C GLU A 29 36.45 19.59 -27.48
N ILE A 30 36.74 19.33 -26.19
CA ILE A 30 37.54 18.21 -25.74
C ILE A 30 36.59 17.06 -25.36
N PRO A 31 36.59 15.94 -26.09
CA PRO A 31 35.71 14.82 -25.78
C PRO A 31 36.15 14.08 -24.51
N GLY A 32 35.16 13.66 -23.72
CA GLY A 32 35.28 12.78 -22.56
C GLY A 32 35.09 11.30 -22.91
N SER A 33 34.71 10.52 -21.90
CA SER A 33 34.27 9.13 -22.09
C SER A 33 32.83 9.07 -22.59
N GLU A 34 32.43 7.95 -23.18
CA GLU A 34 31.02 7.64 -23.49
C GLU A 34 30.29 8.63 -24.42
N GLY A 35 31.02 9.53 -25.09
CA GLY A 35 30.44 10.47 -26.05
C GLY A 35 30.16 11.87 -25.48
N THR A 36 30.48 12.10 -24.21
CA THR A 36 30.25 13.39 -23.54
C THR A 36 31.41 14.37 -23.72
N TYR A 37 31.22 15.61 -23.28
CA TYR A 37 32.16 16.72 -23.40
C TYR A 37 32.27 17.43 -22.03
N PRO A 38 33.09 16.88 -21.11
CA PRO A 38 33.13 17.33 -19.73
C PRO A 38 33.67 18.75 -19.58
N SER A 39 33.15 19.46 -18.59
CA SER A 39 33.48 20.84 -18.26
C SER A 39 35.00 21.09 -18.21
N PRO A 40 35.50 22.16 -18.84
CA PRO A 40 36.90 22.59 -18.70
C PRO A 40 37.23 23.09 -17.28
N LEU A 41 36.21 23.23 -16.42
CA LEU A 41 36.30 23.72 -15.05
C LEU A 41 36.12 22.61 -14.01
N PHE A 42 36.14 21.33 -14.40
CA PHE A 42 36.07 20.18 -13.50
C PHE A 42 36.97 20.33 -12.25
N GLU A 43 36.42 19.99 -11.07
CA GLU A 43 36.96 20.13 -9.72
C GLU A 43 37.16 21.56 -9.19
N GLN A 44 36.90 22.60 -9.99
CA GLN A 44 37.07 24.00 -9.57
C GLN A 44 35.83 24.51 -8.81
N TYR A 45 36.07 25.32 -7.78
CA TYR A 45 35.02 26.11 -7.13
C TYR A 45 34.85 27.44 -7.84
N ILE A 46 33.63 27.73 -8.29
CA ILE A 46 33.31 28.94 -9.06
C ILE A 46 32.07 29.63 -8.50
N ILE A 47 31.95 30.93 -8.76
CA ILE A 47 30.70 31.68 -8.55
C ILE A 47 29.99 31.75 -9.90
N THR A 48 28.77 31.23 -9.98
CA THR A 48 27.89 31.38 -11.15
C THR A 48 26.47 31.77 -10.72
N GLY A 49 25.58 31.93 -11.67
CA GLY A 49 24.20 32.29 -11.42
C GLY A 49 23.37 32.27 -12.69
N GLY A 50 22.07 32.06 -12.52
CA GLY A 50 21.12 31.86 -13.59
C GLY A 50 19.69 31.94 -13.06
N ILE A 51 18.73 31.78 -13.96
CA ILE A 51 17.31 31.70 -13.63
C ILE A 51 16.95 30.22 -13.48
N VAL A 52 16.31 29.85 -12.38
CA VAL A 52 15.87 28.47 -12.12
C VAL A 52 14.81 28.06 -13.16
N SER A 53 15.13 27.04 -13.96
CA SER A 53 14.31 26.58 -15.10
C SER A 53 13.51 25.31 -14.84
N GLY A 54 13.90 24.52 -13.82
CA GLY A 54 13.22 23.32 -13.34
C GLY A 54 13.62 23.04 -11.89
N ILE A 55 12.72 22.43 -11.11
CA ILE A 55 12.87 22.12 -9.68
C ILE A 55 12.34 20.72 -9.40
N ASN A 56 12.74 20.13 -8.28
CA ASN A 56 12.35 18.78 -7.85
C ASN A 56 12.72 17.70 -8.89
N PHE A 57 13.86 17.88 -9.55
CA PHE A 57 14.41 16.83 -10.40
C PHE A 57 14.88 15.67 -9.53
N ASP A 58 14.41 14.46 -9.82
CA ASP A 58 14.67 13.25 -9.02
C ASP A 58 14.48 13.49 -7.51
N THR A 59 13.41 14.22 -7.15
CA THR A 59 12.93 14.56 -5.79
C THR A 59 13.34 15.95 -5.27
N ASP A 60 14.61 16.36 -5.28
CA ASP A 60 15.06 17.55 -4.54
C ASP A 60 16.07 18.47 -5.27
N HIS A 61 16.42 18.19 -6.53
CA HIS A 61 17.42 18.97 -7.27
C HIS A 61 16.81 19.97 -8.27
N TYR A 62 17.63 20.89 -8.80
CA TYR A 62 17.13 21.94 -9.69
C TYR A 62 18.13 22.33 -10.79
N PHE A 63 17.60 23.00 -11.82
CA PHE A 63 18.37 23.46 -12.97
C PHE A 63 18.32 24.97 -13.05
N ILE A 64 19.42 25.58 -13.48
CA ILE A 64 19.46 27.01 -13.82
C ILE A 64 19.86 27.21 -15.27
N THR A 65 19.35 28.29 -15.86
CA THR A 65 19.68 28.70 -17.22
C THR A 65 20.11 30.16 -17.28
N SER A 66 20.93 30.49 -18.27
CA SER A 66 21.26 31.89 -18.56
C SER A 66 20.04 32.62 -19.11
N SER A 67 20.03 33.96 -19.04
CA SER A 67 18.92 34.76 -19.56
C SER A 67 18.74 34.67 -21.08
N THR A 68 19.71 34.12 -21.81
CA THR A 68 19.59 33.86 -23.25
C THR A 68 19.07 32.47 -23.57
N GLY A 69 19.18 31.51 -22.65
CA GLY A 69 18.86 30.10 -22.89
C GLY A 69 19.64 29.48 -24.07
N GLY A 70 19.20 28.32 -24.52
CA GLY A 70 19.74 27.61 -25.67
C GLY A 70 21.04 26.84 -25.39
N ALA A 71 21.68 26.38 -26.47
CA ALA A 71 22.85 25.50 -26.41
C ALA A 71 23.92 26.00 -25.41
N TRP A 72 24.39 25.11 -24.53
CA TRP A 72 25.40 25.34 -23.49
C TRP A 72 25.03 26.39 -22.42
N ASN A 73 23.75 26.69 -22.26
CA ASN A 73 23.27 27.71 -21.32
C ASN A 73 22.40 27.13 -20.19
N GLY A 74 22.43 25.83 -19.96
CA GLY A 74 21.81 25.17 -18.82
C GLY A 74 22.87 24.52 -17.93
N ILE A 75 22.61 24.41 -16.63
CA ILE A 75 23.45 23.62 -15.71
C ILE A 75 22.59 23.05 -14.59
N TYR A 76 22.86 21.80 -14.25
CA TYR A 76 22.26 21.08 -13.14
C TYR A 76 22.94 21.43 -11.81
N ILE A 77 22.14 21.61 -10.76
CA ILE A 77 22.59 21.94 -9.42
C ILE A 77 22.19 20.80 -8.48
N TYR A 78 23.20 20.07 -8.01
CA TYR A 78 23.07 19.02 -6.99
C TYR A 78 23.14 19.68 -5.61
N ASP A 79 21.97 20.03 -5.06
CA ASP A 79 21.82 20.79 -3.82
C ASP A 79 20.64 20.27 -3.01
N ASN A 80 20.93 19.71 -1.83
CA ASN A 80 19.94 19.09 -0.95
C ASN A 80 19.53 20.06 0.19
N GLU A 81 20.10 21.27 0.23
CA GLU A 81 19.90 22.22 1.32
C GLU A 81 18.96 23.37 0.94
N HIS A 82 18.90 23.75 -0.34
CA HIS A 82 18.13 24.90 -0.81
C HIS A 82 17.07 24.54 -1.85
N THR A 83 15.85 25.04 -1.65
CA THR A 83 14.69 24.77 -2.52
C THR A 83 14.19 26.05 -3.21
N PRO A 84 14.83 26.54 -4.29
CA PRO A 84 14.36 27.71 -5.01
C PRO A 84 13.05 27.47 -5.77
N ALA A 85 12.39 28.54 -6.22
CA ALA A 85 11.24 28.45 -7.12
C ALA A 85 11.66 28.68 -8.59
N ILE A 86 10.91 28.09 -9.53
CA ILE A 86 11.07 28.39 -10.97
C ILE A 86 10.95 29.91 -11.19
N GLY A 87 11.88 30.46 -11.96
CA GLY A 87 11.96 31.91 -12.22
C GLY A 87 12.76 32.69 -11.18
N ASP A 88 13.26 32.08 -10.11
CA ASP A 88 14.25 32.72 -9.22
C ASP A 88 15.57 32.91 -9.96
N SER A 89 16.11 34.13 -9.93
CA SER A 89 17.48 34.42 -10.36
C SER A 89 18.38 34.24 -9.16
N ILE A 90 19.26 33.25 -9.21
CA ILE A 90 20.15 32.91 -8.10
C ILE A 90 21.62 33.15 -8.43
N ILE A 91 22.43 33.32 -7.39
CA ILE A 91 23.88 33.24 -7.44
C ILE A 91 24.32 32.12 -6.49
N VAL A 92 25.14 31.20 -7.01
CA VAL A 92 25.66 30.06 -6.28
C VAL A 92 27.19 30.05 -6.31
N TYR A 93 27.80 29.62 -5.22
CA TYR A 93 29.23 29.29 -5.14
C TYR A 93 29.36 27.81 -4.78
N GLY A 94 29.85 27.01 -5.73
CA GLY A 94 29.93 25.56 -5.59
C GLY A 94 31.05 24.96 -6.43
N GLN A 95 31.25 23.65 -6.32
CA GLN A 95 32.23 22.89 -7.08
C GLN A 95 31.63 22.40 -8.39
N ILE A 96 32.32 22.60 -9.51
CA ILE A 96 31.99 21.94 -10.78
C ILE A 96 32.43 20.48 -10.71
N TRP A 97 31.52 19.58 -11.02
CA TRP A 97 31.75 18.14 -10.99
C TRP A 97 31.20 17.46 -12.25
N GLU A 98 31.79 16.33 -12.58
CA GLU A 98 31.40 15.47 -13.70
C GLU A 98 30.96 14.14 -13.11
N TYR A 99 29.65 13.88 -13.12
CA TYR A 99 29.09 12.64 -12.59
C TYR A 99 28.68 11.73 -13.74
N HIS A 100 29.47 10.71 -14.01
CA HIS A 100 29.24 9.76 -15.12
C HIS A 100 29.03 10.41 -16.50
N GLY A 101 29.57 11.61 -16.71
CA GLY A 101 29.46 12.36 -17.97
C GLY A 101 28.41 13.47 -17.95
N PHE A 102 27.69 13.66 -16.84
CA PHE A 102 26.77 14.77 -16.63
C PHE A 102 27.45 15.90 -15.83
N THR A 103 27.42 17.14 -16.35
CA THR A 103 28.04 18.28 -15.67
C THR A 103 27.11 18.85 -14.59
N GLU A 104 27.59 18.91 -13.35
CA GLU A 104 26.82 19.39 -12.19
C GLU A 104 27.59 20.42 -11.35
N ILE A 105 26.85 21.22 -10.58
CA ILE A 105 27.41 22.01 -9.48
C ILE A 105 26.96 21.39 -8.16
N ARG A 106 27.91 21.01 -7.32
CA ARG A 106 27.66 20.44 -5.99
C ARG A 106 28.42 21.21 -4.90
N ASP A 107 28.33 20.74 -3.65
CA ASP A 107 29.04 21.32 -2.49
C ASP A 107 28.79 22.84 -2.35
N ILE A 108 27.53 23.24 -2.44
CA ILE A 108 27.12 24.65 -2.46
C ILE A 108 27.50 25.33 -1.14
N SER A 109 28.44 26.26 -1.21
CA SER A 109 29.00 26.98 -0.05
C SER A 109 28.41 28.38 0.14
N SER A 110 27.68 28.88 -0.86
CA SER A 110 26.91 30.12 -0.78
C SER A 110 25.77 30.08 -1.79
N PHE A 111 24.60 30.52 -1.36
CA PHE A 111 23.39 30.60 -2.17
C PHE A 111 22.67 31.94 -1.90
N GLU A 112 22.31 32.68 -2.96
CA GLU A 112 21.59 33.95 -2.84
C GLU A 112 20.53 34.08 -3.94
N ILE A 113 19.27 34.34 -3.56
CA ILE A 113 18.21 34.74 -4.49
C ILE A 113 18.30 36.24 -4.73
N ILE A 114 18.53 36.65 -5.97
CA ILE A 114 18.70 38.05 -6.39
C ILE A 114 17.36 38.68 -6.76
N SER A 115 16.50 37.94 -7.45
CA SER A 115 15.14 38.32 -7.82
C SER A 115 14.27 37.10 -8.06
N SER A 116 12.96 37.23 -7.92
CA SER A 116 11.99 36.14 -8.14
C SER A 116 11.03 36.47 -9.28
N ASN A 117 10.34 35.44 -9.81
CA ASN A 117 9.37 35.55 -10.89
C ASN A 117 9.94 36.17 -12.18
N ASN A 118 11.20 35.87 -12.50
CA ASN A 118 11.78 36.27 -13.78
C ASN A 118 11.24 35.34 -14.89
N PRO A 119 10.99 35.87 -16.11
CA PRO A 119 10.58 35.02 -17.22
C PRO A 119 11.73 34.07 -17.59
N LEU A 120 11.39 32.81 -17.88
CA LEU A 120 12.33 31.86 -18.47
C LEU A 120 12.72 32.31 -19.89
N PRO A 121 13.95 32.01 -20.34
CA PRO A 121 14.30 32.17 -21.74
C PRO A 121 13.39 31.29 -22.62
N LEU A 122 13.28 31.63 -23.90
CA LEU A 122 12.59 30.78 -24.86
C LEU A 122 13.29 29.41 -24.94
N SER A 123 12.51 28.34 -24.97
CA SER A 123 13.03 26.99 -25.21
C SER A 123 13.70 26.93 -26.59
N ALA A 124 14.83 26.24 -26.68
CA ALA A 124 15.48 26.02 -27.97
C ALA A 124 14.71 24.97 -28.75
N LEU A 125 14.33 25.29 -30.00
CA LEU A 125 13.77 24.30 -30.92
C LEU A 125 14.89 23.39 -31.42
N VAL A 126 14.77 22.09 -31.17
CA VAL A 126 15.76 21.06 -31.48
C VAL A 126 15.05 19.87 -32.11
N ASN A 127 15.71 19.17 -33.04
CA ASN A 127 15.16 17.90 -33.55
C ASN A 127 15.48 16.77 -32.56
N THR A 128 14.62 15.78 -32.48
CA THR A 128 14.74 14.63 -31.55
C THR A 128 16.13 13.96 -31.60
N ASN A 129 16.67 13.68 -32.78
CA ASN A 129 18.00 13.07 -32.90
C ASN A 129 19.16 14.00 -32.49
N ASP A 130 19.00 15.33 -32.56
CA ASP A 130 20.04 16.26 -32.13
C ASP A 130 20.19 16.28 -30.61
N ILE A 131 19.13 15.98 -29.85
CA ILE A 131 19.19 15.82 -28.39
C ILE A 131 20.11 14.67 -28.02
N ASN A 132 20.00 13.54 -28.74
CA ASN A 132 20.80 12.35 -28.49
C ASN A 132 22.26 12.47 -28.92
N LEU A 133 22.59 13.41 -29.79
CA LEU A 133 23.92 13.52 -30.42
C LEU A 133 24.74 14.72 -29.96
N GLN A 134 24.13 15.70 -29.29
CA GLN A 134 24.78 16.97 -28.99
C GLN A 134 24.72 17.30 -27.49
N GLU A 135 25.88 17.18 -26.83
CA GLU A 135 26.11 17.66 -25.45
C GLU A 135 25.63 19.10 -25.22
N ALA A 136 25.65 19.90 -26.28
CA ALA A 136 25.21 21.28 -26.26
C ALA A 136 23.83 21.50 -25.63
N TYR A 137 22.98 20.46 -25.57
CA TYR A 137 21.66 20.55 -24.97
C TYR A 137 21.57 20.01 -23.54
N GLU A 138 22.64 19.46 -22.96
CA GLU A 138 22.70 19.04 -21.56
C GLU A 138 22.24 20.18 -20.63
N SER A 139 21.31 19.87 -19.73
CA SER A 139 20.69 20.81 -18.78
C SER A 139 19.90 21.96 -19.42
N VAL A 140 19.72 21.98 -20.74
CA VAL A 140 19.03 23.06 -21.46
C VAL A 140 17.53 22.78 -21.56
N LEU A 141 16.72 23.82 -21.33
CA LEU A 141 15.29 23.82 -21.66
C LEU A 141 15.10 23.87 -23.18
N ILE A 142 14.62 22.77 -23.77
CA ILE A 142 14.41 22.61 -25.21
C ILE A 142 12.94 22.30 -25.52
N LYS A 143 12.58 22.42 -26.79
CA LYS A 143 11.28 22.04 -27.35
C LYS A 143 11.53 21.22 -28.62
N VAL A 144 10.80 20.11 -28.75
CA VAL A 144 10.65 19.33 -29.98
C VAL A 144 9.24 19.53 -30.53
N GLU A 145 9.07 19.53 -31.85
CA GLU A 145 7.79 19.77 -32.54
C GLU A 145 7.52 18.68 -33.58
N ASP A 146 6.25 18.49 -33.93
CA ASP A 146 5.80 17.53 -34.96
C ASP A 146 6.32 16.09 -34.72
N ILE A 147 6.20 15.60 -33.48
CA ILE A 147 6.73 14.29 -33.07
C ILE A 147 5.63 13.23 -32.99
N THR A 148 6.04 11.98 -33.10
CA THR A 148 5.20 10.83 -32.81
C THR A 148 5.85 9.93 -31.76
N VAL A 149 5.03 9.25 -30.95
CA VAL A 149 5.50 8.21 -30.02
C VAL A 149 6.11 7.07 -30.84
N PHE A 150 7.36 6.74 -30.55
CA PHE A 150 8.07 5.61 -31.17
C PHE A 150 7.89 4.32 -30.35
N SER A 151 7.94 4.42 -29.02
CA SER A 151 7.65 3.32 -28.11
C SER A 151 7.01 3.84 -26.83
N GLY A 152 6.13 3.04 -26.22
CA GLY A 152 5.51 3.34 -24.92
C GLY A 152 6.49 3.18 -23.75
N TYR A 153 5.95 3.24 -22.53
CA TYR A 153 6.71 3.17 -21.28
C TYR A 153 7.50 1.86 -21.15
N ASN A 154 8.71 1.96 -20.60
CA ASN A 154 9.53 0.84 -20.17
C ASN A 154 9.46 0.65 -18.64
N GLU A 155 10.26 -0.27 -18.10
CA GLU A 155 10.32 -0.59 -16.66
C GLU A 155 10.80 0.56 -15.74
N TRP A 156 11.23 1.69 -16.31
CA TRP A 156 11.64 2.91 -15.60
C TRP A 156 10.75 4.11 -15.89
N SER A 157 9.55 3.89 -16.43
CA SER A 157 8.62 4.94 -16.90
C SER A 157 9.19 5.86 -17.99
N GLU A 158 10.24 5.42 -18.69
CA GLU A 158 10.81 6.14 -19.84
C GLU A 158 10.18 5.66 -21.15
N TRP A 159 10.07 6.55 -22.13
CA TRP A 159 9.47 6.25 -23.44
C TRP A 159 10.16 7.04 -24.55
N GLN A 160 9.85 6.74 -25.82
CA GLN A 160 10.57 7.34 -26.95
C GLN A 160 9.66 8.09 -27.91
N VAL A 161 10.16 9.17 -28.48
CA VAL A 161 9.52 9.96 -29.54
C VAL A 161 10.46 10.17 -30.74
N ASP A 162 9.89 10.43 -31.91
CA ASP A 162 10.63 10.73 -33.14
C ASP A 162 9.89 11.79 -33.99
N ASP A 163 10.62 12.80 -34.47
CA ASP A 163 10.15 13.78 -35.49
C ASP A 163 10.53 13.37 -36.93
N GLY A 164 11.05 12.16 -37.10
CA GLY A 164 11.60 11.62 -38.33
C GLY A 164 13.11 11.88 -38.51
N SER A 165 13.77 12.59 -37.58
CA SER A 165 15.23 12.73 -37.55
C SER A 165 15.93 11.61 -36.79
N GLY A 166 15.22 10.88 -35.92
CA GLY A 166 15.70 9.79 -35.08
C GLY A 166 15.18 9.91 -33.64
N GLU A 167 15.10 8.78 -32.94
CA GLU A 167 14.47 8.67 -31.61
C GLU A 167 15.08 9.61 -30.55
N CYS A 168 14.28 10.00 -29.55
CA CYS A 168 14.66 10.72 -28.33
C CYS A 168 13.90 10.12 -27.14
N TYR A 169 14.59 9.93 -26.00
CA TYR A 169 13.97 9.45 -24.77
C TYR A 169 13.29 10.58 -24.01
N ILE A 170 12.13 10.28 -23.45
CA ILE A 170 11.39 11.11 -22.51
C ILE A 170 11.46 10.42 -21.15
N GLY A 171 11.96 11.12 -20.13
CA GLY A 171 12.17 10.55 -18.80
C GLY A 171 11.31 11.20 -17.71
N PRO A 172 11.05 10.50 -16.59
CA PRO A 172 10.11 10.94 -15.55
C PRO A 172 10.70 11.93 -14.53
N GLY A 173 11.98 12.32 -14.65
CA GLY A 173 12.72 13.04 -13.61
C GLY A 173 12.10 14.32 -13.03
N PHE A 174 11.14 14.98 -13.70
CA PHE A 174 10.31 16.02 -13.07
C PHE A 174 8.83 15.65 -12.98
N PHE A 175 8.30 15.06 -14.04
CA PHE A 175 6.90 14.75 -14.19
C PHE A 175 6.77 13.39 -14.87
N ASN A 176 6.18 12.45 -14.15
CA ASN A 176 5.94 11.11 -14.66
C ASN A 176 4.56 11.06 -15.35
N LEU A 177 4.57 10.87 -16.66
CA LEU A 177 3.34 10.80 -17.46
C LEU A 177 2.60 9.46 -17.25
N GLU A 178 3.33 8.40 -16.90
CA GLU A 178 2.78 7.07 -16.60
C GLU A 178 2.00 7.08 -15.28
N GLU A 179 2.54 7.72 -14.23
CA GLU A 179 1.86 7.89 -12.93
C GLU A 179 0.53 8.65 -13.05
N MET A 180 0.42 9.56 -14.02
CA MET A 180 -0.84 10.25 -14.32
C MET A 180 -1.86 9.32 -15.01
N GLY A 181 -1.43 8.16 -15.52
CA GLY A 181 -2.26 7.20 -16.23
C GLY A 181 -2.51 7.55 -17.70
N PHE A 182 -1.68 8.40 -18.32
CA PHE A 182 -1.88 8.77 -19.72
C PHE A 182 -1.44 7.65 -20.67
N PRO A 183 -2.33 7.12 -21.53
CA PRO A 183 -1.99 6.02 -22.43
C PRO A 183 -1.12 6.50 -23.61
N LEU A 184 -0.09 5.73 -23.95
CA LEU A 184 0.78 5.99 -25.10
C LEU A 184 0.63 4.89 -26.16
N PHE A 185 0.24 5.29 -27.36
CA PHE A 185 0.16 4.41 -28.53
C PHE A 185 1.36 4.66 -29.44
N GLU A 186 1.87 3.60 -30.07
CA GLU A 186 2.83 3.76 -31.16
C GLU A 186 2.22 4.66 -32.25
N ASN A 187 2.99 5.66 -32.70
CA ASN A 187 2.60 6.72 -33.63
C ASN A 187 1.63 7.78 -33.08
N TYR A 188 1.32 7.80 -31.78
CA TYR A 188 0.53 8.89 -31.19
C TYR A 188 1.21 10.26 -31.42
N PRO A 189 0.50 11.30 -31.89
CA PRO A 189 1.10 12.54 -32.34
C PRO A 189 1.08 13.62 -31.26
N PHE A 190 2.24 14.21 -30.98
CA PHE A 190 2.34 15.46 -30.25
C PHE A 190 2.76 16.58 -31.21
N ASN A 191 2.04 17.70 -31.16
CA ASN A 191 2.48 18.91 -31.82
C ASN A 191 3.75 19.46 -31.17
N SER A 192 3.93 19.31 -29.85
CA SER A 192 5.22 19.55 -29.22
C SER A 192 5.39 18.96 -27.82
N ILE A 193 6.64 18.70 -27.44
CA ILE A 193 7.05 18.45 -26.05
C ILE A 193 8.17 19.42 -25.68
N THR A 194 8.07 20.04 -24.51
CA THR A 194 9.10 20.91 -23.91
C THR A 194 9.69 20.19 -22.70
N GLY A 195 10.97 20.40 -22.42
CA GLY A 195 11.59 19.79 -21.24
C GLY A 195 13.05 20.19 -21.08
N ILE A 196 13.66 19.73 -20.00
CA ILE A 196 15.09 19.93 -19.75
C ILE A 196 15.81 18.60 -20.01
N VAL A 197 16.94 18.67 -20.71
CA VAL A 197 17.71 17.48 -21.06
C VAL A 197 18.62 17.08 -19.90
N SER A 198 18.63 15.81 -19.54
CA SER A 198 19.64 15.20 -18.65
C SER A 198 20.50 14.21 -19.44
N TYR A 199 21.60 13.78 -18.82
CA TYR A 199 22.40 12.65 -19.29
C TYR A 199 22.54 11.62 -18.18
N SER A 200 22.16 10.38 -18.45
CA SER A 200 22.33 9.27 -17.53
C SER A 200 22.52 7.98 -18.31
N TRP A 201 23.22 7.00 -17.71
CA TRP A 201 23.38 5.65 -18.25
C TRP A 201 23.83 5.53 -19.72
N GLY A 202 24.52 6.55 -20.26
CA GLY A 202 25.04 6.54 -21.63
C GLY A 202 24.15 7.20 -22.69
N TYR A 203 23.04 7.83 -22.32
CA TYR A 203 22.13 8.50 -23.26
C TYR A 203 21.50 9.77 -22.67
N PHE A 204 20.96 10.61 -23.55
CA PHE A 204 20.25 11.82 -23.17
C PHE A 204 18.75 11.56 -23.05
N LEU A 205 18.12 12.20 -22.07
CA LEU A 205 16.68 12.16 -21.87
C LEU A 205 16.12 13.58 -21.78
N LEU A 206 14.99 13.80 -22.42
CA LEU A 206 14.21 15.02 -22.25
C LEU A 206 13.21 14.83 -21.11
N HIS A 207 13.22 15.73 -20.13
CA HIS A 207 12.33 15.68 -18.97
C HIS A 207 11.34 16.85 -18.99
N PRO A 208 10.07 16.62 -19.38
CA PRO A 208 9.00 17.58 -19.24
C PRO A 208 8.77 17.93 -17.78
N ARG A 209 8.58 19.21 -17.46
CA ARG A 209 8.58 19.66 -16.06
C ARG A 209 7.21 19.57 -15.39
N ASN A 210 6.15 19.50 -16.20
CA ASN A 210 4.76 19.37 -15.78
C ASN A 210 3.88 19.12 -17.03
N ILE A 211 2.59 18.88 -16.81
CA ILE A 211 1.62 18.60 -17.87
C ILE A 211 1.57 19.67 -18.98
N ASN A 212 1.83 20.95 -18.70
CA ASN A 212 1.77 22.02 -19.70
C ASN A 212 2.94 22.01 -20.68
N ASP A 213 3.97 21.20 -20.41
CA ASP A 213 5.07 20.98 -21.34
C ASP A 213 4.71 19.98 -22.46
N PHE A 214 3.55 19.32 -22.39
CA PHE A 214 2.99 18.49 -23.45
C PHE A 214 1.93 19.25 -24.26
N ASN A 215 1.97 19.07 -25.58
CA ASN A 215 0.96 19.59 -26.50
C ASN A 215 0.61 18.50 -27.53
N SER A 216 -0.55 17.89 -27.34
CA SER A 216 -1.10 16.87 -28.25
C SER A 216 -1.46 17.51 -29.59
N ASP A 217 -1.29 16.79 -30.69
CA ASP A 217 -1.82 17.24 -31.98
C ASP A 217 -3.36 17.28 -31.92
N PRO A 218 -4.07 18.21 -32.61
CA PRO A 218 -5.54 18.28 -32.59
C PRO A 218 -6.28 16.97 -32.92
N GLY A 219 -5.65 16.02 -33.63
CA GLY A 219 -6.18 14.67 -33.89
C GLY A 219 -5.87 13.62 -32.81
N GLY A 220 -5.10 13.96 -31.78
CA GLY A 220 -4.61 13.06 -30.73
C GLY A 220 -5.58 12.85 -29.57
N HIS A 221 -6.88 12.78 -29.81
CA HIS A 221 -7.80 12.39 -28.73
C HIS A 221 -7.70 10.88 -28.51
N ILE A 222 -7.80 10.44 -27.25
CA ILE A 222 -7.78 9.03 -26.89
C ILE A 222 -9.06 8.70 -26.12
N PHE A 223 -9.74 7.62 -26.49
CA PHE A 223 -10.80 7.03 -25.66
C PHE A 223 -10.27 5.73 -25.06
N SER A 224 -10.51 5.51 -23.78
CA SER A 224 -10.04 4.30 -23.12
C SER A 224 -10.97 3.81 -22.01
N THR A 225 -10.88 2.52 -21.69
CA THR A 225 -11.43 1.94 -20.46
C THR A 225 -10.28 1.35 -19.62
N ASN A 226 -10.48 1.31 -18.30
CA ASN A 226 -9.52 0.66 -17.39
C ASN A 226 -9.69 -0.85 -17.40
N SER A 227 -8.65 -1.59 -16.99
CA SER A 227 -8.79 -3.01 -16.68
C SER A 227 -9.27 -3.16 -15.24
N GLU A 228 -10.26 -4.00 -15.00
CA GLU A 228 -10.91 -4.16 -13.70
C GLU A 228 -11.50 -5.55 -13.54
N ASN A 229 -11.55 -6.06 -12.30
CA ASN A 229 -12.27 -7.28 -11.97
C ASN A 229 -13.48 -6.93 -11.08
N ILE A 230 -14.67 -7.31 -11.53
CA ILE A 230 -15.94 -7.09 -10.83
C ILE A 230 -16.32 -8.36 -10.06
N TYR A 231 -16.49 -8.24 -8.74
CA TYR A 231 -16.77 -9.37 -7.85
C TYR A 231 -18.14 -9.27 -7.21
N GLY A 232 -18.97 -10.31 -7.35
CA GLY A 232 -20.22 -10.46 -6.59
C GLY A 232 -21.32 -9.41 -6.89
N GLU A 233 -21.02 -8.39 -7.69
CA GLU A 233 -21.97 -7.36 -8.09
C GLU A 233 -22.76 -7.81 -9.31
N TYR A 234 -24.09 -7.73 -9.19
CA TYR A 234 -24.98 -8.02 -10.32
C TYR A 234 -25.15 -6.84 -11.27
N ASN A 235 -24.85 -5.62 -10.84
CA ASN A 235 -24.82 -4.44 -11.71
C ASN A 235 -23.60 -3.59 -11.35
N PHE A 236 -22.89 -3.10 -12.35
CA PHE A 236 -21.67 -2.32 -12.20
C PHE A 236 -21.53 -1.30 -13.34
N GLU A 237 -20.59 -0.37 -13.21
CA GLU A 237 -20.31 0.68 -14.20
C GLU A 237 -18.85 0.64 -14.64
N ILE A 238 -18.60 0.81 -15.93
CA ILE A 238 -17.26 0.93 -16.50
C ILE A 238 -17.07 2.36 -17.03
N PRO A 239 -16.13 3.15 -16.47
CA PRO A 239 -15.88 4.48 -16.98
C PRO A 239 -15.14 4.42 -18.32
N VAL A 240 -15.66 5.16 -19.30
CA VAL A 240 -14.91 5.52 -20.51
C VAL A 240 -14.21 6.84 -20.23
N LEU A 241 -12.89 6.86 -20.34
CA LEU A 241 -12.05 8.03 -20.18
C LEU A 241 -11.76 8.67 -21.54
N ILE A 242 -11.69 10.00 -21.55
CA ILE A 242 -11.16 10.77 -22.67
C ILE A 242 -9.84 11.43 -22.25
N SER A 243 -8.81 11.30 -23.08
CA SER A 243 -7.48 11.87 -22.80
C SER A 243 -7.02 12.81 -23.90
N PHE A 244 -6.51 13.99 -23.51
CA PHE A 244 -5.94 14.98 -24.41
C PHE A 244 -5.08 16.01 -23.65
N LEU A 245 -3.82 16.20 -24.06
CA LEU A 245 -2.89 17.12 -23.39
C LEU A 245 -2.76 18.45 -24.15
N GLU A 246 -3.63 19.42 -23.84
CA GLU A 246 -3.56 20.82 -24.27
C GLU A 246 -4.30 21.72 -23.25
N GLU A 247 -4.20 23.06 -23.33
CA GLU A 247 -4.92 23.98 -22.44
C GLU A 247 -6.44 23.73 -22.38
N SER A 248 -7.08 23.37 -23.50
CA SER A 248 -8.46 22.87 -23.53
C SER A 248 -8.87 22.37 -24.92
N ALA A 249 -9.53 21.21 -25.00
CA ALA A 249 -10.26 20.75 -26.19
C ALA A 249 -11.76 21.04 -26.05
N ASN A 250 -12.41 21.55 -27.10
CA ASN A 250 -13.85 21.81 -27.10
C ASN A 250 -14.62 20.72 -27.84
N ILE A 251 -15.50 20.02 -27.14
CA ILE A 251 -16.32 18.94 -27.69
C ILE A 251 -17.78 19.40 -27.74
N ASN A 252 -18.42 19.25 -28.89
CA ASN A 252 -19.85 19.57 -29.09
C ASN A 252 -20.69 18.32 -29.37
N SER A 253 -20.05 17.27 -29.87
CA SER A 253 -20.66 15.96 -30.06
C SER A 253 -19.59 14.88 -30.03
N TYR A 254 -19.96 13.69 -29.60
CA TYR A 254 -19.18 12.48 -29.86
C TYR A 254 -20.12 11.32 -30.18
N GLN A 255 -19.59 10.32 -30.86
CA GLN A 255 -20.20 9.00 -31.04
C GLN A 255 -19.18 7.96 -30.59
N LEU A 256 -19.61 6.96 -29.84
CA LEU A 256 -18.78 5.84 -29.38
C LEU A 256 -19.51 4.53 -29.67
N ASP A 257 -18.88 3.66 -30.42
CA ASP A 257 -19.34 2.29 -30.64
C ASP A 257 -18.46 1.33 -29.83
N PHE A 258 -19.08 0.41 -29.11
CA PHE A 258 -18.40 -0.67 -28.41
C PHE A 258 -19.19 -1.96 -28.50
N GLU A 259 -18.53 -3.10 -28.29
CA GLU A 259 -19.17 -4.39 -28.09
C GLU A 259 -18.87 -4.97 -26.71
N PHE A 260 -19.59 -6.04 -26.36
CA PHE A 260 -19.39 -6.81 -25.13
C PHE A 260 -19.71 -8.29 -25.38
N ASP A 261 -19.30 -9.19 -24.47
CA ASP A 261 -19.74 -10.59 -24.49
C ASP A 261 -21.14 -10.73 -23.85
N PRO A 262 -22.19 -11.02 -24.64
CA PRO A 262 -23.55 -11.17 -24.13
C PRO A 262 -23.78 -12.44 -23.30
N GLU A 263 -22.82 -13.37 -23.25
CA GLU A 263 -22.85 -14.53 -22.34
C GLU A 263 -22.41 -14.14 -20.92
N ILE A 264 -21.54 -13.14 -20.77
CA ILE A 264 -20.97 -12.72 -19.48
C ILE A 264 -21.70 -11.52 -18.89
N VAL A 265 -22.04 -10.52 -19.71
CA VAL A 265 -22.71 -9.28 -19.25
C VAL A 265 -23.88 -8.89 -20.15
N ASN A 266 -24.75 -8.03 -19.62
CA ASN A 266 -25.79 -7.36 -20.38
C ASN A 266 -25.74 -5.85 -20.13
N TYR A 267 -25.50 -5.07 -21.19
CA TYR A 267 -25.59 -3.62 -21.13
C TYR A 267 -26.98 -3.16 -20.67
N SER A 268 -27.02 -2.27 -19.66
CA SER A 268 -28.22 -1.82 -18.96
C SER A 268 -28.49 -0.32 -19.10
N GLY A 269 -27.53 0.46 -19.60
CA GLY A 269 -27.65 1.89 -19.85
C GLY A 269 -26.32 2.60 -19.62
N PHE A 270 -26.39 3.90 -19.33
CA PHE A 270 -25.24 4.72 -18.99
C PHE A 270 -25.58 5.63 -17.80
N ASP A 271 -24.55 6.09 -17.07
CA ASP A 271 -24.65 7.20 -16.12
C ASP A 271 -23.76 8.37 -16.58
N GLU A 272 -24.33 9.57 -16.56
CA GLU A 272 -23.65 10.82 -16.89
C GLU A 272 -23.18 11.58 -15.65
N ASN A 273 -23.65 11.24 -14.45
CA ASN A 273 -23.33 11.99 -13.22
C ASN A 273 -21.82 12.03 -12.95
N GLY A 274 -21.26 13.24 -12.81
CA GLY A 274 -19.83 13.39 -12.53
C GLY A 274 -18.91 13.11 -13.72
N THR A 275 -19.47 13.02 -14.93
CA THR A 275 -18.74 12.85 -16.19
C THR A 275 -18.86 14.10 -17.06
N LEU A 276 -18.01 14.26 -18.06
CA LEU A 276 -18.10 15.37 -19.02
C LEU A 276 -19.44 15.41 -19.78
N SER A 277 -20.07 14.24 -19.96
CA SER A 277 -21.33 14.10 -20.68
C SER A 277 -22.55 14.68 -19.94
N GLU A 278 -22.45 15.01 -18.65
CA GLU A 278 -23.52 15.68 -17.89
C GLU A 278 -23.92 17.05 -18.50
N ASN A 279 -23.03 17.64 -19.32
CA ASN A 279 -23.19 18.95 -19.94
C ASN A 279 -23.95 18.92 -21.28
N GLY A 280 -24.71 17.86 -21.58
CA GLY A 280 -25.44 17.74 -22.82
C GLY A 280 -26.61 16.76 -22.78
N THR A 281 -26.74 15.99 -23.85
CA THR A 281 -27.76 14.97 -23.99
C THR A 281 -27.11 13.74 -24.61
N VAL A 282 -27.12 12.65 -23.85
CA VAL A 282 -26.64 11.33 -24.27
C VAL A 282 -27.83 10.48 -24.69
N THR A 283 -27.66 9.68 -25.74
CA THR A 283 -28.59 8.63 -26.15
C THR A 283 -27.82 7.38 -26.52
N ASP A 284 -28.40 6.22 -26.27
CA ASP A 284 -27.81 4.93 -26.62
C ASP A 284 -28.69 4.15 -27.60
N GLN A 285 -28.06 3.33 -28.43
CA GLN A 285 -28.72 2.35 -29.30
C GLN A 285 -27.98 1.03 -29.24
N ILE A 286 -28.71 -0.06 -28.99
CA ILE A 286 -28.17 -1.42 -28.95
C ILE A 286 -28.68 -2.26 -30.12
N VAL A 287 -27.78 -2.94 -30.83
CA VAL A 287 -28.08 -3.87 -31.91
C VAL A 287 -27.27 -5.15 -31.72
N GLY A 288 -27.88 -6.15 -31.08
CA GLY A 288 -27.16 -7.38 -30.73
C GLY A 288 -26.29 -7.15 -29.50
N ASN A 289 -24.97 -7.34 -29.63
CA ASN A 289 -23.96 -7.08 -28.59
C ASN A 289 -23.17 -5.78 -28.85
N GLU A 290 -23.48 -5.05 -29.93
CA GLU A 290 -22.88 -3.73 -30.21
C GLU A 290 -23.79 -2.62 -29.69
N VAL A 291 -23.19 -1.61 -29.07
CA VAL A 291 -23.85 -0.42 -28.51
C VAL A 291 -23.20 0.83 -29.09
N THR A 292 -24.04 1.75 -29.54
CA THR A 292 -23.65 3.11 -29.95
C THR A 292 -24.13 4.10 -28.89
N ILE A 293 -23.21 4.89 -28.35
CA ILE A 293 -23.47 6.05 -27.48
C ILE A 293 -23.30 7.32 -28.31
N ASP A 294 -24.35 8.13 -28.38
CA ASP A 294 -24.36 9.43 -29.05
C ASP A 294 -24.49 10.55 -28.01
N PHE A 295 -23.62 11.55 -28.10
CA PHE A 295 -23.72 12.77 -27.29
C PHE A 295 -23.90 14.00 -28.17
N THR A 296 -24.78 14.91 -27.73
CA THR A 296 -24.89 16.27 -28.25
C THR A 296 -24.94 17.29 -27.11
N GLY A 297 -24.06 18.28 -27.14
CA GLY A 297 -23.93 19.25 -26.04
C GLY A 297 -22.75 20.18 -26.25
N SER A 298 -22.12 20.61 -25.14
CA SER A 298 -20.83 21.29 -25.22
C SER A 298 -20.09 21.21 -23.88
N PHE A 299 -18.84 20.76 -23.91
CA PHE A 299 -17.92 20.79 -22.78
C PHE A 299 -16.49 21.07 -23.25
N SER A 300 -15.63 21.45 -22.31
CA SER A 300 -14.19 21.61 -22.51
C SER A 300 -13.45 20.81 -21.46
N PHE A 301 -12.35 20.16 -21.84
CA PHE A 301 -11.55 19.33 -20.93
C PHE A 301 -10.05 19.41 -21.27
N SER A 302 -9.21 18.95 -20.35
CA SER A 302 -7.76 18.81 -20.51
C SER A 302 -7.26 17.70 -19.59
N GLY A 303 -6.23 16.97 -19.99
CA GLY A 303 -5.72 15.85 -19.22
C GLY A 303 -6.52 14.58 -19.49
N ILE A 304 -6.93 13.89 -18.43
CA ILE A 304 -7.67 12.63 -18.47
C ILE A 304 -8.92 12.82 -17.62
N GLU A 305 -10.10 12.66 -18.21
CA GLU A 305 -11.36 12.87 -17.52
C GLU A 305 -12.39 11.79 -17.88
N PRO A 306 -13.31 11.43 -16.98
CA PRO A 306 -14.42 10.54 -17.29
C PRO A 306 -15.34 11.16 -18.35
N LEU A 307 -15.46 10.50 -19.49
CA LEU A 307 -16.34 10.90 -20.57
C LEU A 307 -17.79 10.51 -20.26
N ILE A 308 -18.01 9.22 -19.93
CA ILE A 308 -19.32 8.61 -19.64
C ILE A 308 -19.11 7.29 -18.88
N ASN A 309 -20.04 6.91 -18.00
CA ASN A 309 -20.03 5.58 -17.37
C ASN A 309 -20.99 4.65 -18.11
N LEU A 310 -20.51 3.47 -18.51
CA LEU A 310 -21.31 2.43 -19.16
C LEU A 310 -21.83 1.46 -18.10
N SER A 311 -23.14 1.30 -17.98
CA SER A 311 -23.77 0.44 -16.98
C SER A 311 -24.04 -0.95 -17.53
N PHE A 312 -23.68 -1.98 -16.77
CA PHE A 312 -23.88 -3.38 -17.12
C PHE A 312 -24.54 -4.16 -15.98
N ASN A 313 -25.19 -5.26 -16.35
CA ASN A 313 -25.59 -6.30 -15.41
C ASN A 313 -24.77 -7.56 -15.67
N ALA A 314 -24.19 -8.14 -14.63
CA ALA A 314 -23.45 -9.39 -14.70
C ALA A 314 -24.40 -10.58 -14.91
N LEU A 315 -24.06 -11.49 -15.84
CA LEU A 315 -24.83 -12.70 -16.17
C LEU A 315 -24.12 -14.01 -15.79
N ASN A 316 -22.84 -14.15 -16.14
CA ASN A 316 -21.97 -15.26 -15.73
C ASN A 316 -20.56 -14.76 -15.36
N SER A 317 -19.75 -15.61 -14.72
CA SER A 317 -18.32 -15.32 -14.55
C SER A 317 -17.58 -15.51 -15.89
N GLY A 318 -16.65 -14.62 -16.21
CA GLY A 318 -15.85 -14.63 -17.44
C GLY A 318 -15.29 -13.25 -17.78
N ASP A 319 -14.62 -13.13 -18.91
CA ASP A 319 -14.23 -11.83 -19.46
C ASP A 319 -15.46 -11.17 -20.11
N ALA A 320 -15.75 -9.93 -19.79
CA ALA A 320 -16.86 -9.20 -20.37
C ALA A 320 -16.59 -8.74 -21.81
N ASP A 321 -15.33 -8.80 -22.28
CA ASP A 321 -14.89 -8.40 -23.61
C ASP A 321 -15.49 -7.05 -24.05
N ILE A 322 -15.47 -6.05 -23.16
CA ILE A 322 -15.98 -4.70 -23.46
C ILE A 322 -14.95 -3.99 -24.34
N GLU A 323 -15.13 -4.07 -25.66
CA GLU A 323 -14.19 -3.58 -26.67
C GLU A 323 -14.71 -2.32 -27.36
N LEU A 324 -13.96 -1.21 -27.28
CA LEU A 324 -14.21 0.02 -28.04
C LEU A 324 -13.89 -0.22 -29.53
N LEU A 325 -14.90 -0.09 -30.39
CA LEU A 325 -14.80 -0.40 -31.82
C LEU A 325 -14.45 0.83 -32.66
N SER A 326 -15.16 1.93 -32.44
CA SER A 326 -14.97 3.20 -33.14
C SER A 326 -15.42 4.37 -32.28
N ALA A 327 -14.81 5.54 -32.49
CA ALA A 327 -15.31 6.77 -31.91
C ALA A 327 -15.10 7.96 -32.85
N ASP A 328 -16.01 8.92 -32.79
CA ASP A 328 -15.94 10.20 -33.48
C ASP A 328 -16.12 11.34 -32.47
N ILE A 329 -15.37 12.42 -32.66
CA ILE A 329 -15.54 13.69 -31.95
C ILE A 329 -15.82 14.78 -32.97
N ASN A 330 -16.91 15.54 -32.79
CA ASN A 330 -17.29 16.61 -33.72
C ASN A 330 -17.31 16.16 -35.20
N GLU A 331 -17.77 14.92 -35.47
CA GLU A 331 -17.77 14.27 -36.80
C GLU A 331 -16.37 13.94 -37.36
N MET A 332 -15.33 13.89 -36.52
CA MET A 332 -13.98 13.49 -36.87
C MET A 332 -13.58 12.23 -36.11
N GLU A 333 -13.03 11.25 -36.85
CA GLU A 333 -12.60 9.96 -36.32
C GLU A 333 -11.51 10.10 -35.25
N VAL A 334 -11.67 9.37 -34.15
CA VAL A 334 -10.67 9.19 -33.10
C VAL A 334 -9.84 7.95 -33.41
N SER A 335 -8.55 8.12 -33.65
CA SER A 335 -7.67 7.01 -34.09
C SER A 335 -7.08 6.18 -32.96
N TYR A 336 -7.25 6.59 -31.70
CA TYR A 336 -6.60 5.97 -30.54
C TYR A 336 -7.66 5.48 -29.54
N LEU A 337 -7.93 4.19 -29.58
CA LEU A 337 -8.87 3.50 -28.71
C LEU A 337 -8.12 2.41 -27.94
N SER A 338 -8.33 2.33 -26.63
CA SER A 338 -7.81 1.23 -25.80
C SER A 338 -8.91 0.66 -24.94
N SER A 339 -9.03 -0.66 -24.93
CA SER A 339 -10.00 -1.35 -24.09
C SER A 339 -9.25 -2.09 -22.98
N GLY A 340 -9.57 -1.78 -21.73
CA GLY A 340 -9.11 -2.56 -20.59
C GLY A 340 -9.81 -3.92 -20.53
N GLN A 341 -9.16 -4.89 -19.88
CA GLN A 341 -9.74 -6.20 -19.66
C GLN A 341 -10.71 -6.16 -18.47
N ILE A 342 -11.96 -6.58 -18.66
CA ILE A 342 -12.99 -6.53 -17.62
C ILE A 342 -13.41 -7.95 -17.23
N GLY A 343 -12.83 -8.47 -16.15
CA GLY A 343 -13.23 -9.76 -15.60
C GLY A 343 -14.48 -9.62 -14.74
N VAL A 344 -15.46 -10.49 -14.93
CA VAL A 344 -16.67 -10.56 -14.10
C VAL A 344 -16.67 -11.89 -13.37
N ILE A 345 -16.93 -11.87 -12.07
CA ILE A 345 -16.93 -13.07 -11.22
C ILE A 345 -18.21 -13.10 -10.38
N ILE A 346 -19.16 -13.93 -10.79
CA ILE A 346 -20.50 -14.07 -10.22
C ILE A 346 -20.61 -15.29 -9.29
N GLU A 347 -19.66 -16.23 -9.36
CA GLU A 347 -19.59 -17.29 -8.37
C GLU A 347 -19.20 -16.71 -7.01
N ASN A 348 -20.24 -16.53 -6.17
CA ASN A 348 -20.11 -16.34 -4.73
C ASN A 348 -19.47 -17.59 -4.13
N ASN A 349 -18.14 -17.71 -4.22
CA ASN A 349 -17.46 -18.13 -3.01
C ASN A 349 -17.72 -17.00 -2.01
N PRO A 350 -18.54 -17.22 -0.96
CA PRO A 350 -18.93 -16.13 -0.09
C PRO A 350 -17.64 -15.57 0.50
N ILE A 351 -17.41 -14.26 0.34
CA ILE A 351 -16.28 -13.59 0.98
C ILE A 351 -16.45 -13.79 2.50
N GLY A 352 -15.34 -13.97 3.19
CA GLY A 352 -15.32 -13.91 4.64
C GLY A 352 -15.78 -12.53 5.13
N ASP A 353 -15.90 -12.41 6.44
CA ASP A 353 -16.23 -11.14 7.07
C ASP A 353 -15.07 -10.15 6.89
N THR A 354 -15.28 -9.09 6.12
CA THR A 354 -14.29 -8.03 5.93
C THR A 354 -14.60 -6.87 6.87
N LEU A 355 -13.57 -6.18 7.34
CA LEU A 355 -13.71 -5.11 8.30
C LEU A 355 -14.38 -3.89 7.69
N THR A 356 -15.55 -3.54 8.24
CA THR A 356 -16.38 -2.44 7.77
C THR A 356 -16.56 -1.38 8.86
N VAL A 357 -17.39 -1.65 9.87
CA VAL A 357 -17.73 -0.69 10.92
C VAL A 357 -16.91 -0.96 12.17
N ILE A 358 -16.99 -2.17 12.72
CA ILE A 358 -16.28 -2.56 13.95
C ILE A 358 -14.80 -2.76 13.62
N GLN A 359 -13.93 -2.10 14.38
CA GLN A 359 -12.48 -2.14 14.20
C GLN A 359 -11.76 -2.70 15.43
N ARG A 360 -12.43 -2.66 16.58
CA ARG A 360 -12.00 -3.31 17.82
C ARG A 360 -13.21 -3.44 18.77
N PRO A 361 -13.34 -4.54 19.51
CA PRO A 361 -12.58 -5.79 19.39
C PRO A 361 -12.94 -6.57 18.12
N LEU A 362 -12.04 -7.47 17.68
CA LEU A 362 -12.16 -8.28 16.47
C LEU A 362 -11.90 -9.77 16.76
N LEU A 363 -12.22 -10.65 15.81
CA LEU A 363 -11.89 -12.09 15.87
C LEU A 363 -10.41 -12.37 16.19
N ASN A 364 -9.50 -11.58 15.61
CA ASN A 364 -8.04 -11.74 15.72
C ASN A 364 -7.40 -10.83 16.78
N ILE A 365 -8.18 -9.92 17.37
CA ILE A 365 -7.78 -9.06 18.49
C ILE A 365 -8.98 -8.92 19.45
N PRO A 366 -9.36 -10.01 20.14
CA PRO A 366 -10.54 -10.04 20.98
C PRO A 366 -10.34 -9.28 22.29
N ALA A 367 -11.45 -8.91 22.92
CA ALA A 367 -11.47 -8.38 24.27
C ALA A 367 -11.82 -9.47 25.29
N ILE A 368 -10.98 -9.65 26.30
CA ILE A 368 -11.28 -10.50 27.46
C ILE A 368 -11.68 -9.61 28.62
N VAL A 369 -12.89 -9.79 29.14
CA VAL A 369 -13.51 -8.86 30.09
C VAL A 369 -14.25 -9.58 31.22
N ILE A 370 -14.39 -8.89 32.36
CA ILE A 370 -15.21 -9.35 33.49
C ILE A 370 -16.47 -8.47 33.66
N PRO A 371 -17.55 -8.99 34.29
CA PRO A 371 -18.72 -8.18 34.61
C PRO A 371 -18.37 -6.92 35.40
N GLY A 372 -18.91 -5.79 34.95
CA GLY A 372 -18.67 -4.45 35.52
C GLY A 372 -17.44 -3.73 35.00
N GLN A 373 -16.58 -4.39 34.20
CA GLN A 373 -15.46 -3.74 33.51
C GLN A 373 -15.96 -2.83 32.38
N ALA A 374 -15.24 -1.75 32.12
CA ALA A 374 -15.47 -0.93 30.93
C ALA A 374 -14.76 -1.56 29.72
N MET A 375 -15.46 -1.61 28.59
CA MET A 375 -14.92 -2.04 27.31
C MET A 375 -15.11 -0.93 26.29
N GLU A 376 -14.08 -0.70 25.48
CA GLU A 376 -14.14 0.21 24.35
C GLU A 376 -14.45 -0.56 23.06
N ILE A 377 -15.30 0.03 22.22
CA ILE A 377 -15.56 -0.43 20.85
C ILE A 377 -15.15 0.71 19.92
N VAL A 378 -14.26 0.41 18.98
CA VAL A 378 -13.81 1.37 17.97
C VAL A 378 -14.57 1.11 16.68
N CYS A 379 -15.19 2.15 16.12
CA CYS A 379 -16.00 2.04 14.91
C CYS A 379 -15.60 3.06 13.83
N LEU A 380 -15.63 2.67 12.56
CA LEU A 380 -15.63 3.58 11.41
C LEU A 380 -17.07 3.88 10.98
N ALA A 381 -17.45 5.15 11.07
CA ALA A 381 -18.72 5.66 10.59
C ALA A 381 -18.65 7.18 10.43
N PRO A 382 -19.52 7.81 9.61
CA PRO A 382 -19.57 9.26 9.50
C PRO A 382 -19.72 9.98 10.85
N GLU A 383 -19.16 11.18 11.01
CA GLU A 383 -19.32 12.01 12.22
C GLU A 383 -20.79 12.32 12.56
N SER A 384 -21.68 12.28 11.56
CA SER A 384 -23.11 12.50 11.76
C SER A 384 -23.86 11.30 12.34
N THR A 385 -23.18 10.18 12.59
CA THR A 385 -23.80 8.94 13.09
C THR A 385 -24.29 9.12 14.52
N THR A 386 -25.47 8.58 14.81
CA THR A 386 -26.15 8.67 16.11
C THR A 386 -26.82 7.33 16.45
N ASP A 387 -27.44 7.24 17.63
CA ASP A 387 -28.29 6.11 18.01
C ASP A 387 -27.54 4.75 18.02
N TRP A 388 -26.29 4.78 18.48
CA TRP A 388 -25.48 3.57 18.63
C TRP A 388 -26.14 2.58 19.61
N SER A 389 -26.13 1.31 19.23
CA SER A 389 -26.40 0.18 20.13
C SER A 389 -25.45 -0.96 19.86
N ALA A 390 -25.13 -1.72 20.90
CA ALA A 390 -24.27 -2.89 20.82
C ALA A 390 -24.88 -4.06 21.61
N GLU A 391 -24.64 -5.27 21.14
CA GLU A 391 -25.03 -6.51 21.83
C GLU A 391 -24.02 -7.63 21.58
N LEU A 392 -23.93 -8.53 22.55
CA LEU A 392 -23.11 -9.72 22.46
C LEU A 392 -24.00 -10.93 22.14
N ILE A 393 -23.58 -11.77 21.20
CA ILE A 393 -24.35 -12.91 20.72
C ILE A 393 -23.56 -14.19 20.93
N HIS A 394 -24.16 -15.18 21.60
CA HIS A 394 -23.60 -16.52 21.74
C HIS A 394 -24.73 -17.53 21.52
N ASN A 395 -24.70 -18.22 20.38
CA ASN A 395 -25.77 -19.09 19.92
C ASN A 395 -27.13 -18.33 19.86
N GLU A 396 -28.15 -18.83 20.55
CA GLU A 396 -29.47 -18.17 20.63
C GLU A 396 -29.56 -17.10 21.73
N ASN A 397 -28.49 -16.90 22.51
CA ASN A 397 -28.47 -15.95 23.63
C ASN A 397 -27.90 -14.61 23.18
N THR A 398 -28.59 -13.53 23.58
CA THR A 398 -28.17 -12.17 23.30
C THR A 398 -28.08 -11.37 24.59
N LEU A 399 -26.99 -10.64 24.75
CA LEU A 399 -26.71 -9.80 25.90
C LEU A 399 -26.50 -8.36 25.44
N SER A 400 -27.50 -7.50 25.69
CA SER A 400 -27.42 -6.09 25.31
C SER A 400 -26.35 -5.35 26.11
N LEU A 401 -25.52 -4.57 25.42
CA LEU A 401 -24.50 -3.72 26.00
C LEU A 401 -25.03 -2.30 26.18
N ASN A 402 -24.82 -1.72 27.37
CA ASN A 402 -25.22 -0.35 27.64
C ASN A 402 -24.09 0.60 27.24
N ILE A 403 -24.26 1.32 26.13
CA ILE A 403 -23.31 2.35 25.69
C ILE A 403 -23.49 3.58 26.60
N ASN A 404 -22.44 3.94 27.34
CA ASN A 404 -22.45 5.04 28.29
C ASN A 404 -21.50 6.19 27.91
N GLY A 405 -20.73 6.03 26.83
CA GLY A 405 -19.94 7.07 26.20
C GLY A 405 -19.88 6.84 24.69
N GLU A 406 -19.98 7.92 23.92
CA GLU A 406 -19.81 7.92 22.47
C GLU A 406 -19.04 9.19 22.09
N VAL A 407 -17.88 9.03 21.45
CA VAL A 407 -17.02 10.14 21.06
C VAL A 407 -16.51 9.90 19.65
N PHE A 408 -16.78 10.85 18.75
CA PHE A 408 -16.08 10.91 17.46
C PHE A 408 -14.78 11.70 17.64
N ASP A 409 -13.65 11.08 17.33
CA ASP A 409 -12.36 11.76 17.30
C ASP A 409 -12.09 12.26 15.87
N THR A 410 -12.21 13.56 15.65
CA THR A 410 -12.00 14.19 14.35
C THR A 410 -10.57 14.01 13.81
N SER A 411 -9.57 13.90 14.68
CA SER A 411 -8.17 13.75 14.26
C SER A 411 -7.88 12.33 13.74
N ARG A 412 -8.58 11.34 14.27
CA ARG A 412 -8.49 9.93 13.89
C ARG A 412 -9.58 9.47 12.93
N GLN A 413 -10.58 10.32 12.72
CA GLN A 413 -11.78 10.08 11.91
C GLN A 413 -12.55 8.80 12.28
N ARG A 414 -12.67 8.51 13.57
CA ARG A 414 -13.34 7.30 14.06
C ARG A 414 -14.08 7.50 15.37
N TRP A 415 -15.03 6.60 15.64
CA TRP A 415 -15.85 6.58 16.84
C TRP A 415 -15.23 5.69 17.91
N PHE A 416 -15.29 6.16 19.15
CA PHE A 416 -14.96 5.44 20.37
C PHE A 416 -16.22 5.33 21.22
N LEU A 417 -16.71 4.11 21.38
CA LEU A 417 -17.90 3.80 22.17
C LEU A 417 -17.45 3.10 23.45
N THR A 418 -17.89 3.60 24.60
CA THR A 418 -17.62 2.96 25.89
C THR A 418 -18.87 2.24 26.37
N THR A 419 -18.70 0.99 26.82
CA THR A 419 -19.75 0.21 27.46
C THR A 419 -19.26 -0.38 28.78
N ILE A 420 -20.20 -0.75 29.66
CA ILE A 420 -19.93 -1.53 30.87
C ILE A 420 -20.49 -2.92 30.65
N ILE A 421 -19.66 -3.94 30.84
CA ILE A 421 -20.03 -5.34 30.66
C ILE A 421 -21.08 -5.73 31.72
N PRO A 422 -22.30 -6.12 31.32
CA PRO A 422 -23.31 -6.59 32.25
C PRO A 422 -22.98 -8.01 32.75
N GLU A 423 -23.63 -8.44 33.82
CA GLU A 423 -23.56 -9.84 34.26
C GLU A 423 -24.24 -10.74 33.22
N PRO A 424 -23.53 -11.68 32.59
CA PRO A 424 -24.14 -12.56 31.60
C PRO A 424 -24.84 -13.76 32.26
N GLU A 425 -25.73 -14.42 31.54
CA GLU A 425 -26.26 -15.73 31.99
C GLU A 425 -25.25 -16.87 31.78
N ILE A 426 -24.33 -16.68 30.84
CA ILE A 426 -23.36 -17.66 30.34
C ILE A 426 -22.00 -16.95 30.22
N PHE A 427 -20.91 -17.58 30.64
CA PHE A 427 -19.56 -16.99 30.56
C PHE A 427 -18.81 -17.68 29.43
N GLU A 428 -18.85 -17.10 28.24
CA GLU A 428 -18.37 -17.69 27.00
C GLU A 428 -17.76 -16.63 26.08
N LEU A 429 -17.28 -17.08 24.92
CA LEU A 429 -16.87 -16.26 23.77
C LEU A 429 -18.11 -15.83 22.97
N TYR A 430 -18.22 -14.52 22.72
CA TYR A 430 -19.36 -13.89 22.06
C TYR A 430 -18.95 -13.20 20.76
N ASP A 431 -19.85 -13.25 19.78
CA ASP A 431 -19.84 -12.30 18.67
C ASP A 431 -20.25 -10.92 19.18
N LEU A 432 -19.66 -9.87 18.61
CA LEU A 432 -20.04 -8.48 18.88
C LEU A 432 -20.85 -7.94 17.70
N LYS A 433 -22.07 -7.50 17.98
CA LYS A 433 -22.93 -6.79 17.04
C LYS A 433 -23.04 -5.32 17.41
N VAL A 434 -22.91 -4.43 16.42
CA VAL A 434 -23.13 -2.98 16.54
C VAL A 434 -24.13 -2.52 15.49
N THR A 435 -25.04 -1.63 15.87
CA THR A 435 -25.94 -0.93 14.94
C THR A 435 -26.01 0.57 15.27
N ALA A 436 -26.30 1.40 14.28
CA ALA A 436 -26.47 2.84 14.46
C ALA A 436 -27.43 3.45 13.42
N SER A 437 -27.65 4.77 13.49
CA SER A 437 -28.40 5.51 12.48
C SER A 437 -27.74 5.43 11.09
N GLY A 438 -28.53 5.60 10.02
CA GLY A 438 -28.02 5.49 8.65
C GLY A 438 -27.89 4.05 8.13
N ASP A 439 -28.70 3.13 8.66
CA ASP A 439 -28.73 1.70 8.28
C ASP A 439 -27.39 0.97 8.53
N ILE A 440 -26.62 1.44 9.52
CA ILE A 440 -25.38 0.82 9.98
C ILE A 440 -25.72 -0.43 10.81
N GLU A 441 -25.20 -1.57 10.38
CA GLU A 441 -25.20 -2.84 11.11
C GLU A 441 -23.91 -3.59 10.78
N ASP A 442 -23.23 -4.09 11.80
CA ASP A 442 -22.01 -4.90 11.65
C ASP A 442 -21.89 -5.93 12.78
N ILE A 443 -21.30 -7.08 12.48
CA ILE A 443 -21.12 -8.21 13.40
C ILE A 443 -19.74 -8.82 13.18
N THR A 444 -18.92 -8.83 14.22
CA THR A 444 -17.64 -9.55 14.23
C THR A 444 -17.73 -10.76 15.14
N ALA A 445 -17.29 -11.91 14.63
CA ALA A 445 -17.39 -13.17 15.35
C ALA A 445 -16.33 -13.32 16.43
N ASN A 446 -16.65 -14.03 17.53
CA ASN A 446 -15.71 -14.40 18.59
C ASN A 446 -14.86 -13.22 19.13
N ALA A 447 -15.41 -12.02 19.18
CA ALA A 447 -14.66 -10.81 19.50
C ALA A 447 -14.60 -10.49 21.00
N VAL A 448 -15.50 -11.05 21.82
CA VAL A 448 -15.57 -10.71 23.25
C VAL A 448 -15.73 -11.95 24.12
N GLN A 449 -14.73 -12.24 24.94
CA GLN A 449 -14.81 -13.26 25.98
C GLN A 449 -15.22 -12.65 27.30
N ILE A 450 -16.30 -13.16 27.90
CA ILE A 450 -16.66 -12.80 29.27
C ILE A 450 -16.22 -13.91 30.23
N ILE A 451 -15.36 -13.55 31.19
CA ILE A 451 -14.88 -14.45 32.24
C ILE A 451 -15.36 -14.00 33.63
N HIS A 452 -15.32 -14.92 34.60
CA HIS A 452 -15.75 -14.63 35.97
C HIS A 452 -14.82 -13.65 36.69
N GLU A 453 -13.53 -13.89 36.57
CA GLU A 453 -12.45 -13.12 37.17
C GLU A 453 -11.17 -13.33 36.35
N ILE A 454 -10.29 -12.35 36.33
CA ILE A 454 -8.95 -12.50 35.76
C ILE A 454 -8.18 -13.52 36.60
N LYS A 455 -7.65 -14.56 35.97
CA LYS A 455 -6.93 -15.64 36.65
C LYS A 455 -5.48 -15.25 36.90
N ASN A 456 -4.96 -15.64 38.06
CA ASN A 456 -3.51 -15.58 38.34
C ASN A 456 -2.80 -16.87 37.90
N GLU A 457 -3.51 -18.01 37.90
CA GLU A 457 -3.00 -19.29 37.44
C GLU A 457 -3.78 -19.69 36.18
N TYR A 458 -3.10 -19.68 35.04
CA TYR A 458 -3.69 -20.01 33.75
C TYR A 458 -2.65 -20.58 32.79
N TYR A 459 -3.09 -20.96 31.60
CA TYR A 459 -2.21 -21.27 30.50
C TYR A 459 -2.75 -20.65 29.22
N PHE A 460 -1.85 -20.25 28.34
CA PHE A 460 -2.15 -19.86 26.96
C PHE A 460 -1.38 -20.77 26.01
N ILE A 461 -1.83 -20.84 24.76
CA ILE A 461 -1.20 -21.67 23.73
C ILE A 461 -0.60 -20.77 22.65
N HIS A 462 0.56 -21.15 22.13
CA HIS A 462 1.20 -20.54 20.98
C HIS A 462 1.17 -21.50 19.79
N ILE A 463 0.70 -21.00 18.64
CA ILE A 463 0.69 -21.68 17.34
C ILE A 463 1.25 -20.76 16.26
N THR A 464 1.66 -21.33 15.14
CA THR A 464 2.25 -20.61 14.01
C THR A 464 2.17 -21.44 12.73
N ASP A 465 2.31 -20.79 11.57
CA ASP A 465 2.59 -21.44 10.28
C ASP A 465 1.53 -22.51 9.92
N THR A 466 0.29 -22.06 9.73
CA THR A 466 -0.78 -22.94 9.25
C THR A 466 -0.83 -23.07 7.74
N HIS A 467 -0.31 -22.09 6.99
CA HIS A 467 -0.23 -22.11 5.52
C HIS A 467 -1.54 -22.52 4.83
N LEU A 468 -2.67 -21.97 5.28
CA LEU A 468 -3.97 -22.37 4.77
C LEU A 468 -4.19 -21.90 3.31
N PRO A 469 -4.97 -22.66 2.52
CA PRO A 469 -5.50 -24.00 2.80
C PRO A 469 -4.54 -25.14 2.41
N THR A 470 -3.40 -24.80 1.80
CA THR A 470 -2.43 -25.69 1.13
C THR A 470 -1.05 -25.07 1.27
N HIS A 471 -0.02 -25.89 1.51
CA HIS A 471 1.38 -25.45 1.48
C HIS A 471 2.04 -25.60 0.08
N LEU A 472 1.22 -25.88 -0.94
CA LEU A 472 1.61 -25.81 -2.36
C LEU A 472 1.44 -24.38 -2.91
N PHE A 473 2.28 -24.01 -3.87
CA PHE A 473 2.35 -22.67 -4.44
C PHE A 473 1.67 -22.57 -5.81
N TYR A 474 1.02 -21.45 -6.08
CA TYR A 474 0.60 -21.08 -7.42
C TYR A 474 1.81 -21.03 -8.39
N PRO A 475 1.66 -21.41 -9.68
CA PRO A 475 0.43 -21.78 -10.39
C PRO A 475 0.14 -23.29 -10.43
N ASP A 476 0.70 -24.11 -9.54
CA ASP A 476 0.51 -25.55 -9.62
C ASP A 476 -0.98 -25.92 -9.52
N GLU A 477 -1.48 -26.72 -10.49
CA GLU A 477 -2.91 -27.07 -10.57
C GLU A 477 -3.42 -27.80 -9.31
N GLU A 478 -2.53 -28.46 -8.57
CA GLU A 478 -2.86 -29.17 -7.33
C GLU A 478 -3.39 -28.22 -6.24
N THR A 479 -2.94 -26.96 -6.23
CA THR A 479 -3.42 -25.89 -5.33
C THR A 479 -4.93 -25.64 -5.40
N LEU A 480 -5.58 -25.98 -6.52
CA LEU A 480 -7.03 -25.81 -6.70
C LEU A 480 -7.86 -26.78 -5.85
N THR A 481 -7.27 -27.91 -5.47
CA THR A 481 -7.98 -29.00 -4.81
C THR A 481 -7.36 -29.44 -3.49
N ASP A 482 -6.10 -29.09 -3.25
CA ASP A 482 -5.44 -29.40 -2.00
C ASP A 482 -6.03 -28.59 -0.84
N THR A 483 -6.26 -29.29 0.26
CA THR A 483 -6.76 -28.72 1.51
C THR A 483 -6.13 -29.44 2.71
N SER A 484 -4.89 -29.94 2.59
CA SER A 484 -4.24 -30.71 3.67
C SER A 484 -4.15 -29.89 4.94
N GLU A 485 -3.77 -28.62 4.81
CA GLU A 485 -3.53 -27.74 5.95
C GLU A 485 -4.79 -27.39 6.72
N ILE A 486 -5.96 -27.44 6.06
CA ILE A 486 -7.27 -27.34 6.74
C ILE A 486 -7.47 -28.51 7.71
N VAL A 487 -7.04 -29.72 7.34
CA VAL A 487 -7.16 -30.91 8.19
C VAL A 487 -6.20 -30.80 9.37
N ASP A 488 -4.98 -30.35 9.13
CA ASP A 488 -3.96 -30.23 10.18
C ASP A 488 -4.33 -29.17 11.20
N PHE A 489 -4.77 -27.98 10.76
CA PHE A 489 -5.21 -26.94 11.68
C PHE A 489 -6.43 -27.36 12.50
N ARG A 490 -7.40 -28.07 11.92
CA ARG A 490 -8.57 -28.57 12.68
C ARG A 490 -8.20 -29.53 13.80
N GLU A 491 -7.16 -30.33 13.63
CA GLU A 491 -6.72 -31.25 14.68
C GLU A 491 -6.11 -30.46 15.84
N VAL A 492 -5.37 -29.38 15.55
CA VAL A 492 -4.89 -28.44 16.58
C VAL A 492 -6.04 -27.70 17.26
N ILE A 493 -7.04 -27.23 16.51
CA ILE A 493 -8.26 -26.62 17.07
C ILE A 493 -8.99 -27.57 18.02
N ASN A 494 -9.11 -28.85 17.66
CA ASN A 494 -9.75 -29.86 18.51
C ASN A 494 -9.03 -30.02 19.86
N ASP A 495 -7.69 -30.06 19.84
CA ASP A 495 -6.88 -30.13 21.06
C ASP A 495 -7.02 -28.83 21.86
N ILE A 496 -6.92 -27.66 21.23
CA ILE A 496 -7.06 -26.35 21.88
C ILE A 496 -8.43 -26.21 22.56
N ASN A 497 -9.52 -26.52 21.87
CA ASN A 497 -10.88 -26.42 22.43
C ASN A 497 -11.07 -27.39 23.62
N LEU A 498 -10.43 -28.56 23.56
CA LEU A 498 -10.48 -29.54 24.66
C LEU A 498 -9.62 -29.11 25.86
N ILE A 499 -8.46 -28.51 25.61
CA ILE A 499 -7.59 -27.93 26.65
C ILE A 499 -8.25 -26.69 27.27
N ASN A 500 -8.96 -25.90 26.49
CA ASN A 500 -9.61 -24.65 26.87
C ASN A 500 -8.64 -23.67 27.56
N PRO A 501 -7.55 -23.23 26.88
CA PRO A 501 -6.63 -22.22 27.40
C PRO A 501 -7.33 -20.87 27.56
N GLU A 502 -6.69 -19.95 28.27
CA GLU A 502 -7.25 -18.61 28.46
C GLU A 502 -7.35 -17.82 27.14
N PHE A 503 -6.36 -18.03 26.26
CA PHE A 503 -6.32 -17.52 24.89
C PHE A 503 -5.22 -18.25 24.10
N VAL A 504 -5.18 -17.98 22.80
CA VAL A 504 -4.15 -18.42 21.86
C VAL A 504 -3.39 -17.21 21.32
N LEU A 505 -2.06 -17.31 21.26
CA LEU A 505 -1.21 -16.41 20.47
C LEU A 505 -0.88 -17.12 19.16
N PHE A 506 -1.12 -16.47 18.02
CA PHE A 506 -0.89 -17.02 16.69
C PHE A 506 0.07 -16.11 15.93
N THR A 507 1.29 -16.59 15.66
CA THR A 507 2.39 -15.81 15.09
C THR A 507 2.48 -15.86 13.56
N GLY A 508 1.35 -15.79 12.87
CA GLY A 508 1.33 -15.57 11.42
C GLY A 508 1.58 -16.79 10.56
N ASP A 509 1.70 -16.52 9.26
CA ASP A 509 1.59 -17.48 8.16
C ASP A 509 0.29 -18.26 8.26
N LEU A 510 -0.80 -17.50 8.42
CA LEU A 510 -2.16 -18.02 8.47
C LEU A 510 -2.53 -18.63 7.11
N VAL A 511 -2.23 -17.91 6.01
CA VAL A 511 -2.44 -18.39 4.65
C VAL A 511 -1.11 -18.54 3.92
N ASN A 512 -1.05 -19.44 2.93
CA ASN A 512 0.17 -19.68 2.16
C ASN A 512 0.47 -18.56 1.13
N GLU A 513 -0.55 -17.95 0.54
CA GLU A 513 -0.40 -16.89 -0.47
C GLU A 513 -1.54 -15.87 -0.30
N GLY A 514 -1.30 -14.78 0.43
CA GLY A 514 -2.31 -13.77 0.81
C GLY A 514 -2.90 -12.99 -0.36
N GLU A 515 -2.20 -12.92 -1.49
CA GLU A 515 -2.63 -12.22 -2.69
C GLU A 515 -3.74 -12.96 -3.46
N LEU A 516 -3.89 -14.28 -3.25
CA LEU A 516 -4.80 -15.12 -4.03
C LEU A 516 -6.28 -15.00 -3.63
N GLU A 517 -6.60 -14.28 -2.55
CA GLU A 517 -7.98 -14.10 -2.07
C GLU A 517 -8.92 -13.66 -3.20
N ASP A 518 -8.60 -12.55 -3.87
CA ASP A 518 -9.37 -12.00 -4.99
C ASP A 518 -8.73 -12.27 -6.34
N PHE A 519 -7.40 -12.15 -6.46
CA PHE A 519 -6.68 -12.22 -7.74
C PHE A 519 -7.05 -13.46 -8.58
N GLU A 520 -7.23 -14.59 -7.91
CA GLU A 520 -7.66 -15.87 -8.51
C GLU A 520 -8.95 -16.41 -7.88
N ASN A 521 -9.69 -15.56 -7.14
CA ASN A 521 -10.88 -15.92 -6.39
C ASN A 521 -10.69 -17.17 -5.51
N ARG A 522 -9.47 -17.39 -4.97
CA ARG A 522 -9.12 -18.61 -4.22
C ARG A 522 -9.69 -18.63 -2.81
N ARG A 523 -10.05 -17.45 -2.29
CA ARG A 523 -10.72 -17.28 -0.99
C ARG A 523 -9.93 -17.86 0.18
N TYR A 524 -8.62 -17.65 0.22
CA TYR A 524 -7.74 -18.19 1.26
C TYR A 524 -8.01 -17.54 2.62
N PHE A 525 -8.04 -16.21 2.72
CA PHE A 525 -8.39 -15.51 3.97
C PHE A 525 -9.82 -15.80 4.38
N THR A 526 -10.74 -15.87 3.42
CA THR A 526 -12.12 -16.30 3.66
C THR A 526 -12.19 -17.69 4.31
N LYS A 527 -11.44 -18.67 3.81
CA LYS A 527 -11.40 -20.04 4.37
C LYS A 527 -10.73 -20.04 5.74
N ALA A 528 -9.61 -19.33 5.88
CA ALA A 528 -8.87 -19.21 7.13
C ALA A 528 -9.73 -18.59 8.23
N GLN A 529 -10.43 -17.50 7.95
CA GLN A 529 -11.32 -16.86 8.91
C GLN A 529 -12.47 -17.77 9.34
N ARG A 530 -13.00 -18.62 8.45
CA ARG A 530 -14.01 -19.63 8.82
C ARG A 530 -13.45 -20.69 9.77
N LEU A 531 -12.20 -21.11 9.57
CA LEU A 531 -11.52 -22.06 10.46
C LEU A 531 -11.23 -21.43 11.82
N MET A 532 -10.78 -20.18 11.85
CA MET A 532 -10.55 -19.42 13.09
C MET A 532 -11.81 -19.32 13.94
N LYS A 533 -13.00 -19.24 13.33
CA LYS A 533 -14.30 -19.26 14.05
C LYS A 533 -14.60 -20.60 14.73
N GLU A 534 -13.88 -21.68 14.41
CA GLU A 534 -14.02 -22.99 15.08
C GLU A 534 -13.26 -23.03 16.42
N LEU A 535 -12.39 -22.06 16.72
CA LEU A 535 -11.76 -21.91 18.04
C LEU A 535 -12.77 -21.38 19.06
N GLU A 536 -12.91 -22.09 20.17
CA GLU A 536 -13.83 -21.77 21.28
C GLU A 536 -13.18 -20.87 22.34
N VAL A 537 -11.97 -20.40 22.09
CA VAL A 537 -11.18 -19.52 22.96
C VAL A 537 -10.68 -18.29 22.20
N PRO A 538 -10.38 -17.17 22.88
CA PRO A 538 -9.85 -15.96 22.24
C PRO A 538 -8.54 -16.22 21.50
N VAL A 539 -8.35 -15.58 20.34
CA VAL A 539 -7.12 -15.68 19.55
C VAL A 539 -6.55 -14.30 19.23
N TYR A 540 -5.30 -14.08 19.61
CA TYR A 540 -4.52 -12.91 19.22
C TYR A 540 -3.60 -13.32 18.07
N LEU A 541 -3.81 -12.75 16.89
CA LEU A 541 -3.10 -13.10 15.67
C LEU A 541 -2.32 -11.89 15.12
N VAL A 542 -1.06 -12.13 14.78
CA VAL A 542 -0.20 -11.25 13.98
C VAL A 542 0.03 -11.89 12.61
N SER A 543 0.42 -11.08 11.62
CA SER A 543 0.74 -11.57 10.27
C SER A 543 2.09 -12.27 10.20
N GLY A 544 2.24 -13.16 9.23
CA GLY A 544 3.53 -13.65 8.75
C GLY A 544 3.89 -13.14 7.36
N ASN A 545 5.01 -13.62 6.81
CA ASN A 545 5.46 -13.15 5.51
C ASN A 545 4.62 -13.70 4.35
N HIS A 546 3.94 -14.83 4.50
CA HIS A 546 3.01 -15.35 3.48
C HIS A 546 1.66 -14.62 3.49
N ASP A 547 1.27 -14.10 4.65
CA ASP A 547 0.04 -13.30 4.80
C ASP A 547 0.17 -11.94 4.11
N LEU A 548 1.35 -11.33 4.18
CA LEU A 548 1.64 -10.00 3.62
C LEU A 548 2.40 -10.04 2.29
N GLY A 549 2.85 -11.22 1.86
CA GLY A 549 3.80 -11.38 0.77
C GLY A 549 3.21 -11.15 -0.62
N GLY A 550 3.82 -10.24 -1.39
CA GLY A 550 3.63 -10.14 -2.84
C GLY A 550 4.76 -10.85 -3.56
N TRP A 551 4.60 -12.14 -3.82
CA TRP A 551 5.65 -12.96 -4.43
C TRP A 551 5.95 -12.45 -5.85
N SER A 552 7.22 -12.35 -6.23
CA SER A 552 7.60 -11.92 -7.59
C SER A 552 7.10 -12.86 -8.68
N ASP A 553 6.83 -14.11 -8.31
CA ASP A 553 6.31 -15.16 -9.19
C ASP A 553 4.77 -15.14 -9.28
N THR A 554 4.07 -14.36 -8.44
CA THR A 554 2.63 -14.18 -8.52
C THR A 554 2.26 -12.84 -9.19
N PRO A 555 1.22 -12.80 -10.05
CA PRO A 555 0.96 -11.66 -10.93
C PRO A 555 0.03 -10.53 -10.42
N PRO A 556 -0.47 -10.44 -9.17
CA PRO A 556 -1.29 -9.30 -8.77
C PRO A 556 -0.47 -8.01 -8.60
N PRO A 557 -1.12 -6.84 -8.60
CA PRO A 557 -0.46 -5.57 -8.30
C PRO A 557 0.23 -5.59 -6.93
N GLN A 558 1.32 -4.83 -6.78
CA GLN A 558 2.06 -4.71 -5.53
C GLN A 558 1.13 -4.32 -4.36
N GLY A 559 1.38 -4.88 -3.18
CA GLY A 559 0.66 -4.68 -1.93
C GLY A 559 -0.67 -5.42 -1.84
N THR A 560 -1.00 -6.29 -2.80
CA THR A 560 -2.30 -6.98 -2.81
C THR A 560 -2.50 -7.86 -1.59
N ALA A 561 -1.50 -8.66 -1.20
CA ALA A 561 -1.57 -9.51 0.00
C ALA A 561 -1.76 -8.66 1.27
N ARG A 562 -0.94 -7.62 1.46
CA ARG A 562 -1.05 -6.69 2.60
C ARG A 562 -2.40 -5.98 2.67
N ARG A 563 -2.93 -5.49 1.55
CA ARG A 563 -4.29 -4.89 1.51
C ARG A 563 -5.38 -5.90 1.83
N ASN A 564 -5.24 -7.14 1.37
CA ASN A 564 -6.14 -8.23 1.75
C ASN A 564 -6.07 -8.50 3.25
N TRP A 565 -4.86 -8.61 3.81
CA TRP A 565 -4.68 -8.77 5.25
C TRP A 565 -5.41 -7.68 6.04
N TRP A 566 -5.18 -6.40 5.70
CA TRP A 566 -5.84 -5.29 6.39
C TRP A 566 -7.36 -5.32 6.25
N ARG A 567 -7.87 -5.75 5.10
CA ARG A 567 -9.31 -5.88 4.87
C ARG A 567 -9.97 -6.96 5.74
N PHE A 568 -9.27 -8.03 6.09
CA PHE A 568 -9.83 -9.16 6.87
C PHE A 568 -9.49 -9.11 8.36
N PHE A 569 -8.29 -8.67 8.70
CA PHE A 569 -7.73 -8.78 10.03
C PHE A 569 -7.09 -7.48 10.53
N GLY A 570 -6.81 -6.51 9.65
CA GLY A 570 -6.13 -5.26 10.01
C GLY A 570 -7.01 -4.02 10.05
N TRP A 571 -6.43 -2.85 9.86
CA TRP A 571 -7.20 -1.62 9.84
C TRP A 571 -7.04 -0.91 8.52
N ASN A 572 -8.15 -0.53 7.90
CA ASN A 572 -8.14 0.06 6.55
C ASN A 572 -7.35 1.39 6.49
N TRP A 573 -7.28 2.12 7.61
CA TRP A 573 -6.50 3.37 7.68
C TRP A 573 -4.99 3.16 7.70
N LEU A 574 -4.46 1.93 7.81
CA LEU A 574 -3.01 1.71 7.73
C LEU A 574 -2.45 1.99 6.33
N SER A 575 -3.32 2.04 5.31
CA SER A 575 -2.95 2.46 3.95
C SER A 575 -2.68 3.95 3.83
N ASP A 576 -3.34 4.77 4.65
CA ASP A 576 -3.19 6.22 4.73
C ASP A 576 -3.50 6.69 6.17
N PRO A 577 -2.53 6.51 7.09
CA PRO A 577 -2.76 6.74 8.50
C PRO A 577 -2.92 8.22 8.83
N PRO A 578 -3.76 8.57 9.82
CA PRO A 578 -3.93 9.96 10.22
C PRO A 578 -2.64 10.54 10.81
N ASP A 579 -2.39 11.83 10.60
CA ASP A 579 -1.17 12.54 11.05
C ASP A 579 -0.80 12.32 12.53
N ILE A 580 -1.79 12.07 13.39
CA ILE A 580 -1.60 11.88 14.84
C ILE A 580 -1.11 10.48 15.22
N GLU A 581 -1.28 9.50 14.33
CA GLU A 581 -0.87 8.11 14.48
C GLU A 581 -0.27 7.62 13.15
N PRO A 582 0.92 8.11 12.76
CA PRO A 582 1.53 7.83 11.45
C PRO A 582 2.14 6.41 11.40
N TYR A 583 1.38 5.41 11.86
CA TYR A 583 1.76 4.01 11.92
C TYR A 583 1.14 3.26 10.74
N TYR A 584 2.00 2.54 10.02
CA TYR A 584 1.68 1.81 8.77
C TYR A 584 1.60 0.29 8.97
N THR A 585 1.79 -0.16 10.21
CA THR A 585 1.89 -1.56 10.61
C THR A 585 0.83 -1.86 11.66
N GLN A 586 0.29 -3.08 11.63
CA GLN A 586 -0.74 -3.51 12.56
C GLN A 586 -0.14 -4.04 13.87
N ASP A 587 0.32 -3.12 14.71
CA ASP A 587 0.83 -3.44 16.04
C ASP A 587 -0.21 -3.19 17.12
N TYR A 588 -0.24 -4.07 18.13
CA TYR A 588 -1.17 -3.93 19.24
C TYR A 588 -0.65 -4.59 20.51
N SER A 589 -1.16 -4.13 21.63
CA SER A 589 -0.88 -4.73 22.94
C SER A 589 -2.16 -4.95 23.74
N PHE A 590 -2.08 -5.83 24.73
CA PHE A 590 -3.12 -6.07 25.72
C PHE A 590 -2.53 -6.59 27.04
N ASP A 591 -3.28 -6.39 28.12
CA ASP A 591 -2.93 -6.91 29.44
C ASP A 591 -3.83 -8.08 29.82
N TYR A 592 -3.25 -9.11 30.42
CA TYR A 592 -3.99 -10.14 31.15
C TYR A 592 -3.35 -10.38 32.52
N GLY A 593 -4.06 -9.98 33.58
CA GLY A 593 -3.54 -10.05 34.94
C GLY A 593 -2.39 -9.07 35.14
N SER A 594 -1.21 -9.57 35.51
CA SER A 594 0.02 -8.79 35.67
C SER A 594 0.98 -8.88 34.48
N VAL A 595 0.57 -9.54 33.40
CA VAL A 595 1.40 -9.78 32.20
C VAL A 595 0.91 -8.90 31.06
N HIS A 596 1.86 -8.20 30.42
CA HIS A 596 1.63 -7.40 29.23
C HIS A 596 2.07 -8.16 27.98
N PHE A 597 1.22 -8.17 26.95
CA PHE A 597 1.45 -8.89 25.70
C PHE A 597 1.46 -7.91 24.53
N VAL A 598 2.46 -8.03 23.65
CA VAL A 598 2.63 -7.17 22.48
C VAL A 598 2.74 -8.01 21.22
N GLY A 599 1.81 -7.80 20.29
CA GLY A 599 1.79 -8.42 18.97
C GLY A 599 2.36 -7.46 17.95
N MET A 600 3.35 -7.90 17.17
CA MET A 600 3.98 -7.07 16.14
C MET A 600 3.84 -7.67 14.74
N GLU A 601 3.57 -6.79 13.78
CA GLU A 601 3.51 -7.11 12.36
C GLU A 601 4.92 -7.25 11.78
N ALA A 602 5.42 -8.48 11.68
CA ALA A 602 6.69 -8.79 11.00
C ALA A 602 6.44 -9.22 9.54
N TYR A 603 7.33 -8.86 8.62
CA TYR A 603 7.12 -9.13 7.19
C TYR A 603 8.41 -9.34 6.39
N LEU A 604 8.24 -9.91 5.19
CA LEU A 604 9.14 -9.74 4.05
C LEU A 604 8.37 -9.02 2.93
N ASN A 605 8.91 -7.91 2.45
CA ASN A 605 8.28 -7.05 1.44
C ASN A 605 8.67 -7.49 0.02
N TYR A 606 8.27 -8.71 -0.35
CA TYR A 606 8.70 -9.39 -1.58
C TYR A 606 8.42 -8.62 -2.88
N ASP A 607 7.35 -7.83 -2.93
CA ASP A 607 6.92 -7.05 -4.09
C ASP A 607 7.36 -5.58 -4.04
N TYR A 608 8.15 -5.19 -3.04
CA TYR A 608 8.60 -3.82 -2.82
C TYR A 608 7.46 -2.81 -2.66
N TYR A 609 6.28 -3.25 -2.19
CA TYR A 609 5.15 -2.35 -1.94
C TYR A 609 5.54 -1.24 -0.96
N MET A 610 5.31 0.02 -1.36
CA MET A 610 5.65 1.23 -0.58
C MET A 610 7.05 1.13 0.07
N TYR A 611 8.06 0.76 -0.73
CA TYR A 611 9.40 0.44 -0.25
C TYR A 611 10.03 1.52 0.64
N ASP A 612 9.77 2.80 0.37
CA ASP A 612 10.30 3.89 1.20
C ASP A 612 9.78 3.88 2.64
N ILE A 613 8.64 3.23 2.89
CA ILE A 613 8.06 3.03 4.21
C ILE A 613 8.55 1.71 4.80
N TYR A 614 8.26 0.60 4.12
CA TYR A 614 8.45 -0.74 4.66
C TYR A 614 9.88 -1.27 4.51
N GLY A 615 10.67 -0.71 3.60
CA GLY A 615 11.95 -1.31 3.22
C GLY A 615 11.76 -2.76 2.76
N TYR A 616 12.71 -3.62 3.11
CA TYR A 616 12.73 -5.01 2.65
C TYR A 616 12.08 -5.99 3.64
N GLU A 617 12.28 -5.85 4.96
CA GLU A 617 11.93 -6.91 5.90
C GLU A 617 11.84 -6.46 7.37
N SER A 618 11.35 -7.37 8.21
CA SER A 618 11.27 -7.30 9.66
C SER A 618 10.35 -6.18 10.17
N PHE A 619 10.91 -5.11 10.75
CA PHE A 619 10.15 -4.04 11.39
C PHE A 619 10.61 -2.66 10.93
N ILE A 620 9.66 -1.76 10.66
CA ILE A 620 9.99 -0.37 10.32
C ILE A 620 10.50 0.41 11.55
N PRO A 621 11.31 1.47 11.37
CA PRO A 621 11.82 2.25 12.50
C PRO A 621 10.72 2.82 13.42
N SER A 622 9.58 3.24 12.87
CA SER A 622 8.46 3.76 13.67
C SER A 622 7.79 2.67 14.52
N GLN A 623 7.83 1.42 14.09
CA GLN A 623 7.31 0.26 14.82
C GLN A 623 8.16 -0.05 16.04
N ILE A 624 9.48 0.08 15.93
CA ILE A 624 10.40 -0.07 17.07
C ILE A 624 10.20 1.07 18.07
N VAL A 625 10.01 2.31 17.61
CA VAL A 625 9.68 3.44 18.50
C VAL A 625 8.36 3.18 19.23
N TRP A 626 7.33 2.74 18.51
CA TRP A 626 6.04 2.39 19.10
C TRP A 626 6.19 1.30 20.17
N LEU A 627 6.97 0.25 19.90
CA LEU A 627 7.24 -0.83 20.86
C LEU A 627 7.90 -0.29 22.14
N GLU A 628 8.92 0.55 22.02
CA GLU A 628 9.59 1.15 23.17
C GLU A 628 8.64 1.99 24.02
N GLU A 629 7.74 2.75 23.37
CA GLU A 629 6.71 3.56 24.04
C GLU A 629 5.67 2.69 24.75
N ASP A 630 5.16 1.65 24.10
CA ASP A 630 4.18 0.70 24.65
C ASP A 630 4.75 -0.05 25.88
N LEU A 631 5.97 -0.58 25.78
CA LEU A 631 6.67 -1.23 26.90
C LEU A 631 6.94 -0.25 28.05
N GLN A 632 7.16 1.03 27.76
CA GLN A 632 7.32 2.07 28.76
C GLN A 632 5.99 2.37 29.48
N GLU A 633 4.87 2.39 28.76
CA GLU A 633 3.54 2.55 29.35
C GLU A 633 3.17 1.34 30.23
N ALA A 634 3.60 0.15 29.83
CA ALA A 634 3.46 -1.11 30.57
C ALA A 634 4.58 -1.36 31.61
N ALA A 635 5.31 -0.32 32.05
CA ALA A 635 6.43 -0.48 32.98
C ALA A 635 6.06 -1.04 34.37
N GLU A 636 4.78 -1.00 34.75
CA GLU A 636 4.27 -1.58 36.00
C GLU A 636 3.83 -3.04 35.87
N SER A 637 3.81 -3.60 34.65
CA SER A 637 3.54 -5.02 34.42
C SER A 637 4.70 -5.86 34.95
N GLU A 638 4.37 -6.97 35.59
CA GLU A 638 5.36 -7.83 36.27
C GLU A 638 6.10 -8.75 35.29
N ALA A 639 5.51 -9.02 34.12
CA ALA A 639 6.16 -9.70 33.01
C ALA A 639 5.69 -9.11 31.66
N LYS A 640 6.54 -9.18 30.65
CA LYS A 640 6.23 -8.74 29.28
C LYS A 640 6.52 -9.83 28.25
N VAL A 641 5.59 -10.05 27.34
CA VAL A 641 5.65 -11.07 26.29
C VAL A 641 5.49 -10.42 24.92
N LEU A 642 6.46 -10.61 24.03
CA LEU A 642 6.35 -10.28 22.61
C LEU A 642 5.90 -11.50 21.82
N PHE A 643 5.10 -11.30 20.79
CA PHE A 643 4.83 -12.30 19.78
C PHE A 643 4.79 -11.68 18.39
N TYR A 644 5.54 -12.27 17.46
CA TYR A 644 5.71 -11.81 16.09
C TYR A 644 6.10 -13.00 15.22
N HIS A 645 5.98 -12.88 13.90
CA HIS A 645 6.29 -14.01 13.02
C HIS A 645 7.79 -14.33 12.99
N TYR A 646 8.64 -13.37 12.60
CA TYR A 646 10.10 -13.52 12.62
C TYR A 646 10.83 -12.17 12.54
N ASP A 647 11.92 -12.02 13.28
CA ASP A 647 12.78 -10.83 13.19
C ASP A 647 13.92 -11.07 12.18
N PHE A 648 13.63 -10.78 10.92
CA PHE A 648 14.54 -11.06 9.79
C PHE A 648 15.86 -10.27 9.86
N SER A 649 15.86 -9.13 10.57
CA SER A 649 16.97 -8.19 10.65
C SER A 649 17.68 -8.18 12.01
N GLU A 650 17.34 -9.11 12.92
CA GLU A 650 17.93 -9.22 14.27
C GLU A 650 17.86 -7.89 15.07
N GLN A 651 16.73 -7.19 15.00
CA GLN A 651 16.47 -5.89 15.63
C GLN A 651 16.10 -5.98 17.12
N ILE A 652 15.51 -7.09 17.57
CA ILE A 652 14.93 -7.24 18.91
C ILE A 652 15.95 -7.86 19.89
N ASP A 653 16.41 -7.07 20.86
CA ASP A 653 17.15 -7.56 22.03
C ASP A 653 16.25 -7.54 23.28
N LEU A 654 15.81 -8.73 23.71
CA LEU A 654 14.89 -8.87 24.85
C LEU A 654 15.47 -8.34 26.17
N SER A 655 16.80 -8.42 26.36
CA SER A 655 17.41 -7.96 27.60
C SER A 655 17.45 -6.44 27.68
N ASP A 656 17.74 -5.79 26.56
CA ASP A 656 17.75 -4.32 26.47
C ASP A 656 16.32 -3.74 26.57
N LEU A 657 15.32 -4.45 26.06
CA LEU A 657 13.90 -4.07 26.15
C LEU A 657 13.22 -4.44 27.47
N GLU A 658 13.91 -5.16 28.37
CA GLU A 658 13.32 -5.71 29.61
C GLU A 658 12.05 -6.54 29.34
N VAL A 659 12.12 -7.41 28.33
CA VAL A 659 11.09 -8.37 27.92
C VAL A 659 11.46 -9.77 28.42
N ASP A 660 10.49 -10.48 28.99
CA ASP A 660 10.70 -11.78 29.64
C ASP A 660 10.57 -12.96 28.66
N MET A 661 9.74 -12.79 27.62
CA MET A 661 9.51 -13.81 26.61
C MET A 661 9.25 -13.21 25.23
N ALA A 662 9.81 -13.81 24.18
CA ALA A 662 9.38 -13.64 22.79
C ALA A 662 9.01 -15.00 22.19
N LEU A 663 7.86 -15.03 21.51
CA LEU A 663 7.32 -16.19 20.83
C LEU A 663 7.22 -15.89 19.33
N TRP A 664 7.78 -16.78 18.50
CA TRP A 664 7.84 -16.58 17.05
C TRP A 664 7.81 -17.89 16.26
N GLY A 665 7.73 -17.82 14.92
CA GLY A 665 7.51 -18.95 14.02
C GLY A 665 8.45 -18.98 12.82
N HIS A 666 7.90 -19.10 11.60
CA HIS A 666 8.60 -18.99 10.30
C HIS A 666 9.54 -20.14 9.93
N ILE A 667 10.30 -20.69 10.88
CA ILE A 667 11.36 -21.66 10.59
C ILE A 667 10.88 -23.12 10.58
N HIS A 668 9.58 -23.37 10.80
CA HIS A 668 8.96 -24.70 10.78
C HIS A 668 9.73 -25.71 11.65
N SER A 669 10.13 -25.26 12.84
CA SER A 669 10.83 -26.08 13.85
C SER A 669 10.95 -25.34 15.18
N ASP A 670 11.11 -26.10 16.26
CA ASP A 670 11.44 -25.55 17.57
C ASP A 670 12.88 -24.97 17.60
N ASP A 671 13.02 -23.74 18.12
CA ASP A 671 14.31 -23.14 18.47
C ASP A 671 14.25 -22.42 19.82
N GLY A 672 15.43 -22.21 20.43
CA GLY A 672 15.59 -21.58 21.73
C GLY A 672 15.69 -22.56 22.90
N ASN A 673 15.56 -22.04 24.13
CA ASN A 673 15.72 -22.84 25.35
C ASN A 673 14.71 -22.45 26.43
N ILE A 674 13.73 -23.32 26.66
CA ILE A 674 12.68 -23.16 27.69
C ILE A 674 13.20 -23.10 29.14
N ASN A 675 14.50 -23.32 29.37
CA ASN A 675 15.13 -23.21 30.70
C ASN A 675 16.06 -21.99 30.83
N SER A 676 16.06 -21.08 29.85
CA SER A 676 16.95 -19.91 29.82
C SER A 676 16.14 -18.63 29.65
N HIS A 677 16.12 -17.80 30.68
CA HIS A 677 15.43 -16.51 30.70
C HIS A 677 16.37 -15.36 30.27
N PRO A 678 15.90 -14.33 29.50
CA PRO A 678 14.57 -14.25 28.90
C PRO A 678 14.36 -15.32 27.83
N TYR A 679 13.12 -15.79 27.68
CA TYR A 679 12.78 -16.87 26.76
C TYR A 679 12.66 -16.31 25.35
N ASN A 680 13.53 -16.73 24.44
CA ASN A 680 13.40 -16.44 23.01
C ASN A 680 13.13 -17.75 22.29
N LEU A 681 11.90 -17.96 21.82
CA LEU A 681 11.39 -19.29 21.50
C LEU A 681 10.64 -19.34 20.17
N ALA A 682 11.12 -20.17 19.25
CA ALA A 682 10.35 -20.59 18.10
C ALA A 682 9.51 -21.81 18.45
N THR A 683 8.29 -21.88 17.92
CA THR A 683 7.43 -23.07 17.96
C THR A 683 7.38 -23.71 16.58
N ASP A 684 7.40 -25.04 16.55
CA ASP A 684 7.22 -25.83 15.32
C ASP A 684 5.87 -25.54 14.62
N ASN A 685 5.74 -25.87 13.33
CA ASN A 685 4.60 -25.47 12.49
C ASN A 685 3.33 -26.32 12.71
N VAL A 686 2.17 -25.71 12.42
CA VAL A 686 0.91 -26.45 12.35
C VAL A 686 0.80 -27.27 11.06
N CYS A 687 1.33 -26.75 9.94
CA CYS A 687 1.19 -27.36 8.61
C CYS A 687 1.95 -28.68 8.43
N ASP A 688 1.93 -29.25 7.22
CA ASP A 688 2.73 -30.39 6.76
C ASP A 688 2.56 -31.70 7.58
N GLY A 689 1.45 -31.80 8.32
CA GLY A 689 1.15 -32.91 9.21
C GLY A 689 1.85 -32.86 10.57
N ASP A 690 2.63 -31.81 10.88
CA ASP A 690 3.32 -31.67 12.16
C ASP A 690 2.33 -31.29 13.28
N ARG A 691 1.36 -30.42 13.00
CA ARG A 691 0.24 -30.08 13.91
C ARG A 691 0.72 -29.61 15.28
N ALA A 692 1.79 -28.84 15.28
CA ALA A 692 2.47 -28.44 16.50
C ALA A 692 1.76 -27.29 17.21
N TYR A 693 1.89 -27.26 18.53
CA TYR A 693 1.53 -26.12 19.38
C TYR A 693 2.34 -26.17 20.67
N ARG A 694 2.52 -25.00 21.32
CA ARG A 694 3.23 -24.88 22.59
C ARG A 694 2.33 -24.33 23.68
N LEU A 695 2.31 -24.98 24.83
CA LEU A 695 1.60 -24.49 26.02
C LEU A 695 2.56 -23.67 26.89
N ILE A 696 2.11 -22.51 27.36
CA ILE A 696 2.82 -21.69 28.34
C ILE A 696 1.94 -21.61 29.59
N ARG A 697 2.49 -22.01 30.74
CA ARG A 697 1.83 -21.81 32.03
C ARG A 697 2.21 -20.47 32.60
N VAL A 698 1.25 -19.84 33.24
CA VAL A 698 1.45 -18.60 33.97
C VAL A 698 0.96 -18.79 35.40
N ASN A 699 1.82 -18.45 36.36
CA ASN A 699 1.49 -18.40 37.77
C ASN A 699 1.90 -17.04 38.33
N ASP A 700 0.89 -16.19 38.60
CA ASP A 700 1.02 -14.75 38.75
C ASP A 700 1.71 -14.14 37.51
N SER A 701 3.02 -13.87 37.59
CA SER A 701 3.85 -13.35 36.50
C SER A 701 4.97 -14.31 36.06
N GLU A 702 5.07 -15.49 36.68
CA GLU A 702 6.07 -16.49 36.31
C GLU A 702 5.62 -17.24 35.04
N LEU A 703 6.39 -17.08 33.97
CA LEU A 703 6.19 -17.75 32.69
C LEU A 703 6.95 -19.09 32.65
N ASP A 704 6.23 -20.18 32.38
CA ASP A 704 6.77 -21.54 32.29
C ASP A 704 6.40 -22.19 30.94
N PRO A 705 7.18 -21.91 29.87
CA PRO A 705 6.96 -22.48 28.56
C PRO A 705 7.26 -23.98 28.56
N GLN A 706 6.33 -24.78 28.04
CA GLN A 706 6.48 -26.23 27.93
C GLN A 706 7.15 -26.63 26.61
N TYR A 707 7.51 -27.90 26.48
CA TYR A 707 7.88 -28.47 25.18
C TYR A 707 6.66 -28.46 24.23
N THR A 708 6.95 -28.32 22.94
CA THR A 708 5.95 -28.40 21.88
C THR A 708 5.27 -29.78 21.87
N SER A 709 3.96 -29.77 21.66
CA SER A 709 3.08 -30.94 21.54
C SER A 709 2.51 -30.98 20.12
N HIS A 710 2.02 -32.15 19.69
CA HIS A 710 1.52 -32.39 18.34
C HIS A 710 0.14 -33.03 18.39
N ALA A 711 -0.84 -32.44 17.69
CA ALA A 711 -2.22 -32.89 17.71
C ALA A 711 -2.50 -34.09 16.77
N GLY A 712 -3.62 -34.79 17.02
CA GLY A 712 -4.17 -35.82 16.14
C GLY A 712 -3.47 -37.19 16.14
N LEU A 713 -3.92 -38.10 15.26
CA LEU A 713 -3.65 -39.56 15.37
C LEU A 713 -2.18 -39.99 15.27
N ASN A 714 -1.32 -39.19 14.65
CA ASN A 714 0.13 -39.44 14.59
C ASN A 714 0.91 -38.70 15.69
N GLY A 715 0.23 -37.83 16.44
CA GLY A 715 0.74 -37.07 17.57
C GLY A 715 0.30 -37.64 18.92
N GLU A 716 0.71 -36.95 19.97
CA GLU A 716 0.36 -37.28 21.34
C GLU A 716 -1.13 -36.95 21.56
N ASN A 717 -2.03 -37.92 21.35
CA ASN A 717 -3.47 -37.63 21.28
C ASN A 717 -4.09 -37.14 22.60
N LEU A 718 -4.88 -36.07 22.53
CA LEU A 718 -5.96 -35.76 23.46
C LEU A 718 -7.29 -36.26 22.87
N ASN A 719 -7.97 -37.17 23.58
CA ASN A 719 -9.24 -37.73 23.10
C ASN A 719 -10.34 -37.60 24.16
N ILE A 720 -11.52 -37.14 23.75
CA ILE A 720 -12.71 -37.08 24.59
C ILE A 720 -13.72 -38.17 24.20
N THR A 721 -14.21 -38.93 25.18
CA THR A 721 -15.29 -39.90 25.00
C THR A 721 -16.45 -39.61 25.94
N PHE A 722 -17.67 -39.56 25.40
CA PHE A 722 -18.88 -39.32 26.18
C PHE A 722 -19.63 -40.62 26.51
N TYR A 723 -20.16 -40.72 27.74
CA TYR A 723 -21.03 -41.81 28.16
C TYR A 723 -22.25 -41.29 28.97
N PRO A 724 -23.50 -41.51 28.50
CA PRO A 724 -23.90 -41.96 27.15
C PRO A 724 -23.51 -40.94 26.06
N SER A 725 -23.84 -41.20 24.79
CA SER A 725 -23.50 -40.29 23.68
C SER A 725 -24.02 -38.86 23.91
N ASN A 726 -23.21 -37.87 23.56
CA ASN A 726 -23.55 -36.45 23.67
C ASN A 726 -24.41 -35.97 22.48
N GLU A 727 -25.49 -36.68 22.18
CA GLU A 727 -26.43 -36.38 21.08
C GLU A 727 -27.66 -35.59 21.55
N GLY A 728 -27.63 -35.06 22.79
CA GLY A 728 -28.77 -34.34 23.38
C GLY A 728 -29.96 -35.24 23.78
N ILE A 729 -29.75 -36.55 23.89
CA ILE A 729 -30.81 -37.53 24.25
C ILE A 729 -30.83 -37.84 25.75
N ALA A 730 -29.70 -37.63 26.45
CA ALA A 730 -29.57 -37.88 27.88
C ALA A 730 -29.57 -36.57 28.67
N ASP A 731 -30.22 -36.58 29.84
CA ASP A 731 -30.25 -35.44 30.77
C ASP A 731 -28.87 -35.19 31.45
N SER A 732 -27.93 -36.13 31.30
CA SER A 732 -26.54 -35.96 31.71
C SER A 732 -25.61 -36.88 30.91
N VAL A 733 -24.37 -36.41 30.71
CA VAL A 733 -23.28 -37.16 30.09
C VAL A 733 -22.04 -37.10 30.97
N SER A 734 -21.20 -38.13 30.91
CA SER A 734 -19.84 -38.10 31.47
C SER A 734 -18.84 -38.01 30.33
N ALA A 735 -17.92 -37.05 30.39
CA ALA A 735 -16.76 -36.98 29.51
C ALA A 735 -15.55 -37.66 30.16
N ILE A 736 -14.84 -38.50 29.41
CA ILE A 736 -13.56 -39.08 29.79
C ILE A 736 -12.54 -38.57 28.80
N ILE A 737 -11.53 -37.86 29.30
CA ILE A 737 -10.42 -37.35 28.51
C ILE A 737 -9.24 -38.29 28.70
N GLU A 738 -8.77 -38.87 27.59
CA GLU A 738 -7.52 -39.62 27.54
C GLU A 738 -6.43 -38.70 27.02
N ASN A 739 -5.56 -38.27 27.92
CA ASN A 739 -4.38 -37.47 27.59
C ASN A 739 -3.18 -38.39 27.37
N GLN A 740 -2.68 -38.44 26.13
CA GLN A 740 -1.46 -39.17 25.77
C GLN A 740 -0.26 -38.24 25.56
N GLN A 741 -0.42 -36.96 25.90
CA GLN A 741 0.62 -35.93 25.85
C GLN A 741 1.54 -36.00 27.06
N ASN A 742 2.75 -35.51 26.86
CA ASN A 742 3.71 -35.29 27.94
C ASN A 742 3.38 -34.03 28.77
N LEU A 743 2.26 -33.37 28.48
CA LEU A 743 1.74 -32.21 29.20
C LEU A 743 0.68 -32.63 30.21
N ASP A 744 0.75 -32.12 31.45
CA ASP A 744 -0.27 -32.35 32.49
C ASP A 744 -1.24 -31.15 32.54
N PHE A 745 -2.48 -31.30 32.05
CA PHE A 745 -3.45 -30.20 31.99
C PHE A 745 -4.14 -29.90 33.32
#